data_AF-A0A484I8T3-F1
#
_entry.id   AF-A0A484I8T3-F1
#
_cell.length_a   1.000
_cell.length_b   1.000
_cell.length_c   1.000
_cell.angle_alpha   90.00
_cell.angle_beta   90.00
_cell.angle_gamma   90.00
#
_symmetry.space_group_name_H-M   'P 1'
#
loop_
_entity.id
_entity.type
_entity.pdbx_description
1 polymer ?
#
loop_
_entity_poly.entity_id
_entity_poly.type
_entity_poly.pdbx_seq_one_letter_code
_entity_poly.pdbx_strand_id
1 'polypeptide(L)'
;MNVEDDSTIKSRKWTFNLSHYDYAAYFFISLSFVSMISTGIFAIPLFSDLFMNEKFDWNKNWSNLLFSITSALGCIWGLMAQTQFDSSTKLIRDTWYTSRKLDPLIGEYDYETLNPETNKSQEGYEYNRLVDFWDRENEVPHWLDKGKYWKLFLELQKINKNVKLQVVKDNNLPFNHGKGNVTVIIKNNTKPDLTNRNKRSVEDTTAPVFKVMIPQWLVLNTEYKRFNVFSQSEINTITNKISEVNKNIPKIMDEILFKEKSVIKNSGNILTSLYTYLNKSLPIRIVYNRAKNVLPGAKKRQLQYTNENLSSVSLDYLIESILIKSKAVGINELSLDKLRTLTEFLKKEYDKLGLGEGSSEYHNFHHSLEVAYMSLNMLPKEIHGYTITSKDYEIMLVAALLHDYDPVIGTSKHDLKYLRVPAVSSTIDELKRKRIHEAYFELTNDDFIKFFRKQESPLLPAREFETTHPEMLIDKKVRTESKIVETLIWRTDYPFNENAYNNFNHLLKQMDSGEISVEKINLIAEILSLADLSVTYLSSDPLLAWNRVVKLYEELDFPIVEAVSRTDRFLSLFSEGSLFKDIITRKNFPDVFRQKWGNVYQFFHEGNPANKINSLILDAKTKFDKINMDVRTSSCDFLISNALNKKNEYFIGIVKDKAEIINTQAKLSGIKIDNLEILPGNSDNILPFIKDKSVDNFIVTIFYDKSKKAINKERILNNLLHAYSLKLNQGGTVQIVVDHGIDIEKIISHIPNHDYKVLGSIDMIMPDIDSSDKSVDMPRIKVITIQKLN
;
A
#
# COMPACT_ATOMS: atom_id res chain seq x y z
N MET A 1 9.78 47.89 -13.40
CA MET A 1 9.90 47.52 -14.81
C MET A 1 8.98 46.33 -15.02
N ASN A 2 8.02 46.47 -15.93
CA ASN A 2 6.79 45.68 -16.01
C ASN A 2 7.03 44.17 -16.09
N VAL A 3 6.39 43.43 -15.19
CA VAL A 3 6.12 42.00 -15.35
C VAL A 3 4.85 41.93 -16.19
N GLU A 4 4.98 41.49 -17.43
CA GLU A 4 3.83 41.16 -18.28
C GLU A 4 3.09 39.96 -17.66
N ASP A 5 1.85 40.23 -17.25
CA ASP A 5 0.80 39.25 -16.98
C ASP A 5 0.52 38.45 -18.25
N ASP A 6 1.08 37.24 -18.35
CA ASP A 6 0.63 36.28 -19.37
C ASP A 6 -0.68 35.62 -18.90
N SER A 7 -1.77 36.25 -19.33
CA SER A 7 -3.14 36.03 -18.91
C SER A 7 -3.91 35.18 -19.93
N THR A 8 -3.65 33.86 -20.03
CA THR A 8 -4.45 33.00 -20.94
C THR A 8 -4.85 31.59 -20.46
N ILE A 9 -4.77 31.25 -19.16
CA ILE A 9 -5.41 30.03 -18.62
C ILE A 9 -6.30 30.37 -17.40
N LYS A 10 -7.62 30.39 -17.57
CA LYS A 10 -8.57 30.44 -16.43
C LYS A 10 -8.58 29.11 -15.67
N SER A 11 -7.60 28.90 -14.78
CA SER A 11 -7.63 27.78 -13.84
C SER A 11 -8.69 28.04 -12.77
N ARG A 12 -9.64 27.11 -12.57
CA ARG A 12 -10.59 27.20 -11.44
C ARG A 12 -9.95 26.56 -10.21
N LYS A 13 -10.03 27.25 -9.06
CA LYS A 13 -9.46 26.80 -7.78
C LYS A 13 -10.57 26.58 -6.75
N TRP A 14 -10.53 25.46 -6.04
CA TRP A 14 -11.37 25.17 -4.88
C TRP A 14 -10.49 24.84 -3.67
N THR A 15 -10.95 25.19 -2.47
CA THR A 15 -10.20 24.96 -1.24
C THR A 15 -11.07 24.30 -0.18
N PHE A 16 -10.57 23.23 0.44
CA PHE A 16 -11.11 22.75 1.70
C PHE A 16 -10.45 23.53 2.83
N ASN A 17 -11.28 24.29 3.53
CA ASN A 17 -10.85 25.25 4.50
C ASN A 17 -11.62 25.06 5.80
N LEU A 18 -10.89 24.91 6.92
CA LEU A 18 -11.46 24.61 8.23
C LEU A 18 -12.34 25.74 8.76
N SER A 19 -12.08 27.01 8.40
CA SER A 19 -12.94 28.11 8.85
C SER A 19 -14.38 27.97 8.33
N HIS A 20 -14.58 27.38 7.14
CA HIS A 20 -15.94 27.11 6.65
C HIS A 20 -16.66 26.04 7.49
N TYR A 21 -15.92 25.08 8.05
CA TYR A 21 -16.49 24.10 8.97
C TYR A 21 -16.81 24.74 10.31
N ASP A 22 -15.95 25.63 10.82
CA ASP A 22 -16.25 26.42 12.02
C ASP A 22 -17.51 27.28 11.82
N TYR A 23 -17.64 27.97 10.69
CA TYR A 23 -18.86 28.75 10.37
C TYR A 23 -20.11 27.87 10.27
N ALA A 24 -20.00 26.67 9.68
CA ALA A 24 -21.10 25.72 9.65
C ALA A 24 -21.49 25.26 11.07
N ALA A 25 -20.50 24.96 11.91
CA ALA A 25 -20.73 24.59 13.31
C ALA A 25 -21.44 25.72 14.09
N TYR A 26 -20.99 26.97 13.92
CA TYR A 26 -21.64 28.15 14.52
C TYR A 26 -23.07 28.36 14.00
N PHE A 27 -23.29 28.18 12.70
CA PHE A 27 -24.63 28.25 12.13
C PHE A 27 -25.56 27.20 12.74
N PHE A 28 -25.12 25.94 12.84
CA PHE A 28 -25.96 24.86 13.35
C PHE A 28 -26.22 24.94 14.85
N ILE A 29 -25.28 25.45 15.66
CA ILE A 29 -25.55 25.70 17.08
C ILE A 29 -26.52 26.88 17.28
N SER A 30 -26.40 27.95 16.48
CA SER A 30 -27.38 29.03 16.49
C SER A 30 -28.76 28.54 16.06
N LEU A 31 -28.83 27.70 15.01
CA LEU A 31 -30.08 27.05 14.59
C LEU A 31 -30.66 26.19 15.72
N SER A 32 -29.83 25.43 16.44
CA SER A 32 -30.28 24.64 17.58
C SER A 32 -30.89 25.52 18.67
N PHE A 33 -30.21 26.61 19.02
CA PHE A 33 -30.67 27.52 20.07
C PHE A 33 -31.98 28.23 19.70
N VAL A 34 -32.11 28.74 18.47
CA VAL A 34 -33.34 29.35 17.97
C VAL A 34 -34.48 28.32 17.95
N SER A 35 -34.19 27.09 17.51
CA SER A 35 -35.18 26.02 17.46
C SER A 35 -35.61 25.58 18.86
N MET A 36 -34.71 25.57 19.84
CA MET A 36 -35.03 25.32 21.24
C MET A 36 -35.98 26.38 21.81
N ILE A 37 -35.68 27.67 21.58
CA ILE A 37 -36.56 28.78 22.00
C ILE A 37 -37.93 28.66 21.33
N SER A 38 -37.96 28.44 20.01
CA SER A 38 -39.19 28.27 19.26
C SER A 38 -40.02 27.09 19.77
N THR A 39 -39.37 25.96 20.09
CA THR A 39 -40.03 24.80 20.70
C THR A 39 -40.73 25.21 22.00
N GLY A 40 -40.04 25.93 22.88
CA GLY A 40 -40.62 26.45 24.12
C GLY A 40 -41.83 27.36 23.87
N ILE A 41 -41.70 28.35 22.98
CA ILE A 41 -42.76 29.32 22.67
C ILE A 41 -44.03 28.64 22.16
N PHE A 42 -43.92 27.66 21.25
CA PHE A 42 -45.09 27.01 20.66
C PHE A 42 -45.60 25.82 21.49
N ALA A 43 -44.74 25.16 22.28
CA ALA A 43 -45.12 24.00 23.09
C ALA A 43 -45.80 24.39 24.40
N ILE A 44 -45.38 25.49 25.05
CA ILE A 44 -45.97 25.93 26.33
C ILE A 44 -47.50 26.15 26.23
N PRO A 45 -48.03 26.83 25.19
CA PRO A 45 -49.48 26.96 24.99
C PRO A 45 -50.16 25.60 24.79
N LEU A 46 -49.58 24.69 24.00
CA LEU A 46 -50.14 23.36 23.77
C LEU A 46 -50.23 22.53 25.06
N PHE A 47 -49.17 22.56 25.88
CA PHE A 47 -49.15 21.87 27.17
C PHE A 47 -50.16 22.49 28.13
N SER A 48 -50.28 23.81 28.17
CA SER A 48 -51.29 24.51 28.97
C SER A 48 -52.70 24.07 28.57
N ASP A 49 -53.03 24.09 27.28
CA ASP A 49 -54.36 23.71 26.77
C ASP A 49 -54.69 22.23 27.04
N LEU A 50 -53.67 21.35 26.93
CA LEU A 50 -53.82 19.91 27.18
C LEU A 50 -54.04 19.57 28.67
N PHE A 51 -53.38 20.30 29.58
CA PHE A 51 -53.49 20.09 31.03
C PHE A 51 -54.70 20.80 31.65
N MET A 52 -55.20 21.89 31.05
CA MET A 52 -56.33 22.67 31.56
C MET A 52 -57.71 22.13 31.12
N ASN A 53 -57.79 20.92 30.54
CA ASN A 53 -59.03 20.26 30.09
C ASN A 53 -59.85 21.05 29.04
N GLU A 54 -59.24 22.00 28.32
CA GLU A 54 -59.86 22.54 27.11
C GLU A 54 -59.75 21.49 25.99
N LYS A 55 -60.86 21.18 25.31
CA LYS A 55 -60.84 20.20 24.20
C LYS A 55 -59.79 20.65 23.17
N PHE A 56 -58.80 19.79 22.91
CA PHE A 56 -57.76 20.05 21.91
C PHE A 56 -58.40 20.34 20.54
N ASP A 57 -58.37 21.61 20.12
CA ASP A 57 -58.90 22.05 18.84
C ASP A 57 -57.87 21.77 17.74
N TRP A 58 -58.07 20.69 17.02
CA TRP A 58 -57.19 20.27 15.93
C TRP A 58 -57.04 21.33 14.83
N ASN A 59 -58.03 22.20 14.59
CA ASN A 59 -57.91 23.23 13.56
C ASN A 59 -57.07 24.43 14.04
N LYS A 60 -57.15 24.77 15.33
CA LYS A 60 -56.39 25.89 15.93
C LYS A 60 -54.98 25.49 16.36
N ASN A 61 -54.81 24.27 16.87
CA ASN A 61 -53.58 23.82 17.55
C ASN A 61 -52.63 23.01 16.65
N TRP A 62 -53.07 22.61 15.46
CA TRP A 62 -52.23 21.85 14.52
C TRP A 62 -50.99 22.63 14.07
N SER A 63 -51.11 23.94 13.83
CA SER A 63 -49.98 24.79 13.47
C SER A 63 -48.95 24.84 14.58
N ASN A 64 -49.37 25.12 15.81
CA ASN A 64 -48.49 25.14 16.99
C ASN A 64 -47.83 23.78 17.20
N LEU A 65 -48.57 22.67 17.07
CA LEU A 65 -48.02 21.32 17.22
C LEU A 65 -46.97 21.04 16.15
N LEU A 66 -47.26 21.37 14.89
CA LEU A 66 -46.32 21.20 13.78
C LEU A 66 -45.07 22.07 14.00
N PHE A 67 -45.21 23.32 14.43
CA PHE A 67 -44.10 24.21 14.74
C PHE A 67 -43.27 23.70 15.93
N SER A 68 -43.90 23.23 17.00
CA SER A 68 -43.20 22.64 18.15
C SER A 68 -42.40 21.40 17.75
N ILE A 69 -42.99 20.48 16.98
CA ILE A 69 -42.30 19.25 16.53
C ILE A 69 -41.18 19.59 15.56
N THR A 70 -41.43 20.45 14.57
CA THR A 70 -40.40 20.83 13.58
C THR A 70 -39.25 21.61 14.21
N SER A 71 -39.53 22.49 15.18
CA SER A 71 -38.51 23.16 15.98
C SER A 71 -37.77 22.20 16.91
N ALA A 72 -38.43 21.23 17.55
CA ALA A 72 -37.74 20.24 18.37
C ALA A 72 -36.76 19.39 17.51
N LEU A 73 -37.20 18.98 16.31
CA LEU A 73 -36.35 18.28 15.35
C LEU A 73 -35.23 19.18 14.82
N GLY A 74 -35.49 20.46 14.59
CA GLY A 74 -34.48 21.46 14.23
C GLY A 74 -33.41 21.64 15.32
N CYS A 75 -33.81 21.58 16.60
CA CYS A 75 -32.89 21.61 17.73
C CYS A 75 -31.94 20.41 17.73
N ILE A 76 -32.51 19.20 17.63
CA ILE A 76 -31.75 17.94 17.57
C ILE A 76 -30.81 17.93 16.36
N TRP A 77 -31.31 18.32 15.19
CA TRP A 77 -30.50 18.42 13.97
C TRP A 77 -29.35 19.40 14.14
N GLY A 78 -29.61 20.60 14.68
CA GLY A 78 -28.58 21.61 14.92
C GLY A 78 -27.45 21.11 15.83
N LEU A 79 -27.77 20.43 16.95
CA LEU A 79 -26.76 19.84 17.84
C LEU A 79 -25.96 18.74 17.15
N MET A 80 -26.65 17.80 16.48
CA MET A 80 -25.99 16.70 15.77
C MET A 80 -25.07 17.21 14.67
N ALA A 81 -25.53 18.19 13.88
CA ALA A 81 -24.75 18.80 12.82
C ALA A 81 -23.54 19.54 13.37
N GLN A 82 -23.70 20.36 14.40
CA GLN A 82 -22.59 21.06 15.06
C GLN A 82 -21.51 20.08 15.49
N THR A 83 -21.89 18.98 16.15
CA THR A 83 -20.92 17.97 16.62
C THR A 83 -20.15 17.33 15.46
N GLN A 84 -20.78 17.09 14.31
CA GLN A 84 -20.10 16.54 13.14
C GLN A 84 -19.05 17.49 12.54
N PHE A 85 -19.34 18.79 12.46
CA PHE A 85 -18.38 19.76 11.95
C PHE A 85 -17.25 20.01 12.95
N ASP A 86 -17.58 20.22 14.22
CA ASP A 86 -16.61 20.49 15.30
C ASP A 86 -15.62 19.32 15.48
N SER A 87 -16.13 18.08 15.53
CA SER A 87 -15.27 16.89 15.64
C SER A 87 -14.30 16.73 14.47
N SER A 88 -14.74 17.03 13.24
CA SER A 88 -13.88 16.96 12.05
C SER A 88 -12.77 18.00 12.11
N THR A 89 -13.11 19.23 12.50
CA THR A 89 -12.13 20.31 12.60
C THR A 89 -11.12 20.05 13.71
N LYS A 90 -11.59 19.62 14.89
CA LYS A 90 -10.73 19.29 16.02
C LYS A 90 -9.78 18.15 15.69
N LEU A 91 -10.29 17.07 15.08
CA LEU A 91 -9.50 15.94 14.60
C LEU A 91 -8.33 16.39 13.71
N ILE A 92 -8.59 17.27 12.73
CA ILE A 92 -7.57 17.74 11.79
C ILE A 92 -6.52 18.62 12.50
N ARG A 93 -6.95 19.56 13.34
CA ARG A 93 -6.05 20.47 14.07
C ARG A 93 -5.16 19.71 15.06
N ASP A 94 -5.76 18.82 15.85
CA ASP A 94 -5.04 18.04 16.86
C ASP A 94 -4.03 17.10 16.18
N THR A 95 -4.42 16.44 15.08
CA THR A 95 -3.51 15.54 14.34
C THR A 95 -2.36 16.28 13.69
N TRP A 96 -2.59 17.47 13.11
CA TRP A 96 -1.51 18.31 12.60
C TRP A 96 -0.51 18.67 13.71
N TYR A 97 -1.00 19.10 14.87
CA TYR A 97 -0.17 19.46 16.00
C TYR A 97 0.62 18.27 16.55
N THR A 98 -0.01 17.10 16.68
CA THR A 98 0.66 15.85 17.09
C THR A 98 1.69 15.40 16.06
N SER A 99 1.43 15.58 14.76
CA SER A 99 2.39 15.29 13.68
C SER A 99 3.64 16.17 13.79
N ARG A 100 3.49 17.49 14.03
CA ARG A 100 4.61 18.42 14.27
C ARG A 100 5.37 18.13 15.57
N LYS A 101 4.72 17.52 16.57
CA LYS A 101 5.37 17.04 17.79
C LYS A 101 6.19 15.77 17.58
N LEU A 102 5.80 14.92 16.62
CA LEU A 102 6.55 13.73 16.24
C LEU A 102 7.75 14.11 15.36
N ASP A 103 7.52 14.99 14.40
CA ASP A 103 8.52 15.46 13.46
C ASP A 103 8.43 16.99 13.32
N PRO A 104 9.28 17.76 14.03
CA PRO A 104 9.24 19.22 14.00
C PRO A 104 9.45 19.87 12.63
N LEU A 105 9.96 19.12 11.63
CA LEU A 105 10.17 19.62 10.27
C LEU A 105 9.03 19.26 9.31
N ILE A 106 8.04 18.44 9.72
CA ILE A 106 6.95 18.05 8.81
C ILE A 106 6.15 19.27 8.35
N GLY A 107 5.99 19.45 7.05
CA GLY A 107 5.38 20.64 6.44
C GLY A 107 6.39 21.67 5.93
N GLU A 108 7.68 21.50 6.24
CA GLU A 108 8.78 22.37 5.79
C GLU A 108 9.79 21.65 4.89
N TYR A 109 9.74 20.32 4.79
CA TYR A 109 10.71 19.57 3.97
C TYR A 109 10.70 20.05 2.52
N ASP A 110 11.90 20.33 2.00
CA ASP A 110 12.12 20.53 0.59
C ASP A 110 12.08 19.19 -0.13
N TYR A 111 11.31 19.13 -1.21
CA TYR A 111 11.32 17.99 -2.12
C TYR A 111 10.88 18.45 -3.51
N GLU A 112 11.55 17.95 -4.53
CA GLU A 112 11.20 18.19 -5.93
C GLU A 112 10.96 16.85 -6.63
N THR A 113 9.90 16.79 -7.42
CA THR A 113 9.66 15.64 -8.31
C THR A 113 10.05 16.01 -9.73
N LEU A 114 10.71 15.09 -10.42
CA LEU A 114 10.96 15.26 -11.84
C LEU A 114 9.66 15.03 -12.60
N ASN A 115 9.25 15.97 -13.42
CA ASN A 115 8.13 15.77 -14.33
C ASN A 115 8.63 15.01 -15.59
N PRO A 116 8.17 13.77 -15.87
CA PRO A 116 8.68 12.96 -16.96
C PRO A 116 8.28 13.50 -18.34
N GLU A 117 7.24 14.34 -18.44
CA GLU A 117 6.79 14.92 -19.70
C GLU A 117 7.58 16.18 -20.08
N THR A 118 8.03 16.94 -19.09
CA THR A 118 8.74 18.22 -19.30
C THR A 118 10.23 18.17 -18.94
N ASN A 119 10.67 17.08 -18.30
CA ASN A 119 12.02 16.86 -17.80
C ASN A 119 12.55 17.98 -16.88
N LYS A 120 11.63 18.65 -16.16
CA LYS A 120 11.95 19.70 -15.21
C LYS A 120 11.56 19.26 -13.80
N SER A 121 12.40 19.61 -12.82
CA SER A 121 12.03 19.52 -11.41
C SER A 121 10.84 20.42 -11.13
N GLN A 122 9.87 19.91 -10.38
CA GLN A 122 8.71 20.64 -9.89
C GLN A 122 8.68 20.55 -8.36
N GLU A 123 8.41 21.67 -7.68
CA GLU A 123 8.32 21.69 -6.22
C GLU A 123 7.17 20.80 -5.72
N GLY A 124 7.43 20.02 -4.68
CA GLY A 124 6.50 19.07 -4.08
C GLY A 124 6.64 17.65 -4.64
N TYR A 125 5.87 16.73 -4.07
CA TYR A 125 5.78 15.34 -4.52
C TYR A 125 4.58 15.17 -5.46
N GLU A 126 4.78 15.06 -6.78
CA GLU A 126 3.70 14.85 -7.77
C GLU A 126 4.02 13.68 -8.70
N TYR A 127 3.20 12.64 -8.63
CA TYR A 127 3.36 11.47 -9.48
C TYR A 127 2.63 11.64 -10.81
N ASN A 128 3.30 11.32 -11.93
CA ASN A 128 2.76 11.61 -13.26
C ASN A 128 2.18 10.38 -13.99
N ARG A 129 2.61 9.14 -13.74
CA ARG A 129 2.09 7.91 -14.40
C ARG A 129 2.21 6.68 -13.51
N LEU A 130 1.50 5.58 -13.83
CA LEU A 130 1.79 4.26 -13.26
C LEU A 130 3.22 3.87 -13.60
N VAL A 131 3.98 3.44 -12.61
CA VAL A 131 5.43 3.31 -12.70
C VAL A 131 5.85 1.85 -12.65
N ASP A 132 6.82 1.50 -13.50
CA ASP A 132 7.54 0.23 -13.52
C ASP A 132 8.30 0.04 -12.17
N PHE A 133 8.53 -1.20 -11.74
CA PHE A 133 9.13 -1.52 -10.44
C PHE A 133 10.45 -0.79 -10.15
N TRP A 134 11.17 -0.41 -11.20
CA TRP A 134 12.52 0.16 -11.16
C TRP A 134 12.58 1.65 -11.45
N ASP A 135 11.44 2.31 -11.68
CA ASP A 135 11.49 3.75 -11.88
C ASP A 135 11.93 4.44 -10.58
N ARG A 136 12.80 5.44 -10.74
CA ARG A 136 13.33 6.22 -9.63
C ARG A 136 12.25 7.05 -8.93
N GLU A 137 11.08 7.23 -9.55
CA GLU A 137 9.90 7.78 -8.87
C GLU A 137 9.41 6.86 -7.72
N ASN A 138 9.88 5.61 -7.63
CA ASN A 138 9.61 4.75 -6.46
C ASN A 138 10.39 5.15 -5.20
N GLU A 139 11.49 5.91 -5.32
CA GLU A 139 12.24 6.42 -4.16
C GLU A 139 11.53 7.65 -3.57
N VAL A 140 10.81 7.43 -2.48
CA VAL A 140 10.18 8.50 -1.70
C VAL A 140 11.14 9.02 -0.63
N PRO A 141 11.05 10.30 -0.24
CA PRO A 141 11.85 10.80 0.87
C PRO A 141 11.47 10.08 2.16
N HIS A 142 12.43 9.92 3.08
CA HIS A 142 12.24 9.15 4.33
C HIS A 142 11.06 9.61 5.19
N TRP A 143 10.60 10.85 5.05
CA TRP A 143 9.46 11.41 5.77
C TRP A 143 8.09 11.09 5.16
N LEU A 144 8.04 10.58 3.92
CA LEU A 144 6.81 10.31 3.18
C LEU A 144 6.46 8.82 3.18
N ASP A 145 5.24 8.51 3.61
CA ASP A 145 4.60 7.21 3.46
C ASP A 145 3.89 7.13 2.11
N LYS A 146 4.45 6.29 1.25
CA LYS A 146 3.95 6.08 -0.11
C LYS A 146 2.60 5.36 -0.14
N GLY A 147 2.31 4.48 0.82
CA GLY A 147 1.03 3.80 0.95
C GLY A 147 -0.11 4.76 1.25
N LYS A 148 0.13 5.72 2.16
CA LYS A 148 -0.80 6.82 2.47
C LYS A 148 -1.07 7.68 1.23
N TYR A 149 -0.02 8.04 0.48
CA TYR A 149 -0.16 8.78 -0.78
C TYR A 149 -1.02 7.99 -1.80
N TRP A 150 -0.70 6.72 -2.02
CA TRP A 150 -1.40 5.88 -3.00
C TRP A 150 -2.86 5.64 -2.67
N LYS A 151 -3.16 5.40 -1.39
CA LYS A 151 -4.53 5.21 -0.92
C LYS A 151 -5.39 6.40 -1.34
N LEU A 152 -4.95 7.62 -1.04
CA LEU A 152 -5.70 8.82 -1.40
C LEU A 152 -5.77 9.02 -2.92
N PHE A 153 -4.66 8.82 -3.63
CA PHE A 153 -4.60 8.99 -5.08
C PHE A 153 -5.55 8.05 -5.82
N LEU A 154 -5.52 6.75 -5.50
CA LEU A 154 -6.36 5.73 -6.12
C LEU A 154 -7.85 5.97 -5.84
N GLU A 155 -8.22 6.39 -4.63
CA GLU A 155 -9.60 6.74 -4.30
C GLU A 155 -10.09 7.97 -5.08
N LEU A 156 -9.23 8.97 -5.30
CA LEU A 156 -9.55 10.11 -6.16
C LEU A 156 -9.67 9.70 -7.64
N GLN A 157 -8.83 8.78 -8.10
CA GLN A 157 -8.88 8.26 -9.48
C GLN A 157 -10.12 7.42 -9.77
N LYS A 158 -10.66 6.70 -8.78
CA LYS A 158 -11.99 6.04 -8.88
C LYS A 158 -13.10 7.03 -9.22
N ILE A 159 -12.94 8.31 -8.84
CA ILE A 159 -13.91 9.38 -9.13
C ILE A 159 -13.63 10.00 -10.49
N ASN A 160 -12.37 10.31 -10.79
CA ASN A 160 -11.95 10.83 -12.10
C ASN A 160 -10.51 10.40 -12.40
N LYS A 161 -10.32 9.70 -13.53
CA LYS A 161 -9.00 9.18 -13.96
C LYS A 161 -7.96 10.28 -14.18
N ASN A 162 -8.37 11.52 -14.46
CA ASN A 162 -7.50 12.66 -14.75
C ASN A 162 -7.14 13.47 -13.49
N VAL A 163 -7.16 12.86 -12.31
CA VAL A 163 -6.66 13.47 -11.08
C VAL A 163 -5.14 13.30 -10.99
N LYS A 164 -4.44 14.37 -10.61
CA LYS A 164 -3.05 14.35 -10.15
C LYS A 164 -3.02 14.75 -8.66
N LEU A 165 -2.26 14.03 -7.83
CA LEU A 165 -2.10 14.33 -6.41
C LEU A 165 -0.70 14.90 -6.15
N GLN A 166 -0.63 16.08 -5.54
CA GLN A 166 0.62 16.76 -5.21
C GLN A 166 0.74 16.95 -3.69
N VAL A 167 1.84 16.51 -3.09
CA VAL A 167 2.19 16.81 -1.70
C VAL A 167 3.01 18.09 -1.66
N VAL A 168 2.63 19.03 -0.79
CA VAL A 168 3.28 20.35 -0.70
C VAL A 168 3.52 20.76 0.75
N LYS A 169 4.42 21.74 0.93
CA LYS A 169 4.69 22.38 2.21
C LYS A 169 3.47 23.10 2.77
N ASP A 170 3.44 23.28 4.08
CA ASP A 170 2.39 24.03 4.78
C ASP A 170 2.35 25.50 4.36
N ASN A 171 3.46 26.08 3.87
CA ASN A 171 3.45 27.45 3.31
C ASN A 171 2.69 27.54 1.97
N ASN A 172 2.69 26.46 1.18
CA ASN A 172 1.95 26.37 -0.09
C ASN A 172 0.46 26.02 0.14
N LEU A 173 0.14 25.49 1.32
CA LEU A 173 -1.21 25.24 1.83
C LEU A 173 -1.34 25.91 3.21
N PRO A 174 -1.50 27.24 3.30
CA PRO A 174 -1.39 27.97 4.56
C PRO A 174 -2.38 27.41 5.59
N PHE A 175 -1.82 26.56 6.44
CA PHE A 175 -2.49 25.86 7.52
C PHE A 175 -2.21 26.57 8.84
N ASN A 176 -0.98 27.09 8.99
CA ASN A 176 -0.44 27.78 10.16
C ASN A 176 -0.89 29.26 10.30
N HIS A 177 -1.41 29.87 9.24
CA HIS A 177 -1.89 31.27 9.25
C HIS A 177 -3.27 31.38 8.59
N GLY A 178 -4.18 32.13 9.21
CA GLY A 178 -5.49 32.44 8.67
C GLY A 178 -6.46 31.26 8.71
N LYS A 179 -7.12 30.97 7.58
CA LYS A 179 -8.34 30.15 7.52
C LYS A 179 -8.12 28.62 7.60
N GLY A 180 -6.87 28.13 7.59
CA GLY A 180 -6.52 26.70 7.72
C GLY A 180 -6.93 25.85 6.51
N ASN A 181 -6.15 25.91 5.41
CA ASN A 181 -6.43 25.12 4.20
C ASN A 181 -5.92 23.67 4.35
N VAL A 182 -6.81 22.70 4.29
CA VAL A 182 -6.49 21.26 4.35
C VAL A 182 -6.11 20.73 2.96
N THR A 183 -6.85 21.13 1.93
CA THR A 183 -6.60 20.74 0.53
C THR A 183 -6.93 21.87 -0.43
N VAL A 184 -6.32 21.83 -1.62
CA VAL A 184 -6.61 22.74 -2.73
C VAL A 184 -6.76 21.93 -4.01
N ILE A 185 -7.82 22.19 -4.79
CA ILE A 185 -8.00 21.61 -6.12
C ILE A 185 -7.86 22.70 -7.17
N ILE A 186 -7.01 22.46 -8.16
CA ILE A 186 -6.83 23.30 -9.34
C ILE A 186 -7.29 22.51 -10.57
N LYS A 187 -8.27 23.03 -11.31
CA LYS A 187 -8.69 22.47 -12.59
C LYS A 187 -7.96 23.17 -13.73
N ASN A 188 -7.16 22.40 -14.45
CA ASN A 188 -6.50 22.83 -15.67
C ASN A 188 -7.33 22.37 -16.86
N ASN A 189 -7.77 23.34 -17.68
CA ASN A 189 -8.36 23.04 -18.97
C ASN A 189 -7.21 23.00 -19.98
N THR A 190 -6.77 21.81 -20.37
CA THR A 190 -5.83 21.66 -21.50
C THR A 190 -6.56 22.08 -22.77
N LYS A 191 -6.10 23.13 -23.43
CA LYS A 191 -6.36 23.30 -24.87
C LYS A 191 -5.46 22.29 -25.61
N PRO A 192 -5.94 21.62 -26.67
CA PRO A 192 -5.06 20.79 -27.47
C PRO A 192 -3.97 21.66 -28.09
N ASP A 193 -2.71 21.31 -27.86
CA ASP A 193 -1.59 21.87 -28.60
C ASP A 193 -1.76 21.49 -30.08
N LEU A 194 -1.87 22.51 -30.93
CA LEU A 194 -2.16 22.35 -32.37
C LEU A 194 -0.97 21.84 -33.19
N THR A 195 0.13 21.41 -32.56
CA THR A 195 1.40 21.14 -33.26
C THR A 195 1.73 19.66 -33.49
N ASN A 196 1.00 18.68 -32.92
CA ASN A 196 1.27 17.26 -33.19
C ASN A 196 0.01 16.49 -33.59
N ARG A 197 -0.37 16.61 -34.88
CA ARG A 197 -1.34 15.71 -35.52
C ARG A 197 -0.65 14.41 -35.93
N ASN A 198 -0.67 13.40 -35.06
CA ASN A 198 -0.66 12.00 -35.49
C ASN A 198 -2.02 11.38 -35.20
N LYS A 199 -2.71 11.00 -36.29
CA LYS A 199 -4.04 10.40 -36.32
C LYS A 199 -4.03 8.99 -35.71
N ARG A 200 -4.23 8.86 -34.39
CA ARG A 200 -4.88 7.69 -33.77
C ARG A 200 -5.75 8.15 -32.59
N SER A 201 -7.01 7.72 -32.63
CA SER A 201 -8.12 7.89 -31.66
C SER A 201 -8.46 9.32 -31.20
N VAL A 202 -9.45 9.93 -31.87
CA VAL A 202 -9.98 11.29 -31.63
C VAL A 202 -11.05 11.31 -30.52
N GLU A 203 -11.10 10.34 -29.59
CA GLU A 203 -12.16 10.29 -28.56
C GLU A 203 -11.72 10.54 -27.11
N ASP A 204 -10.43 10.70 -26.77
CA ASP A 204 -10.00 10.71 -25.35
C ASP A 204 -9.32 12.00 -24.82
N THR A 205 -9.14 13.07 -25.60
CA THR A 205 -8.20 14.17 -25.22
C THR A 205 -8.79 15.56 -24.96
N THR A 206 -9.95 15.68 -24.31
CA THR A 206 -10.46 17.00 -23.85
C THR A 206 -10.92 17.03 -22.38
N ALA A 207 -10.72 15.95 -21.64
CA ALA A 207 -11.17 15.89 -20.25
C ALA A 207 -10.24 16.71 -19.33
N PRO A 208 -10.79 17.59 -18.47
CA PRO A 208 -9.99 18.47 -17.63
C PRO A 208 -9.15 17.69 -16.60
N VAL A 209 -7.93 18.15 -16.37
CA VAL A 209 -7.03 17.57 -15.36
C VAL A 209 -7.25 18.28 -14.03
N PHE A 210 -7.46 17.51 -12.97
CA PHE A 210 -7.65 18.01 -11.61
C PHE A 210 -6.39 17.80 -10.78
N LYS A 211 -5.69 18.88 -10.44
CA LYS A 211 -4.55 18.84 -9.54
C LYS A 211 -5.02 19.03 -8.10
N VAL A 212 -4.88 18.01 -7.27
CA VAL A 212 -5.25 18.01 -5.84
C VAL A 212 -3.98 18.16 -5.02
N MET A 213 -3.88 19.22 -4.23
CA MET A 213 -2.74 19.51 -3.35
C MET A 213 -3.08 19.11 -1.92
N ILE A 214 -2.18 18.38 -1.27
CA ILE A 214 -2.28 17.93 0.13
C ILE A 214 -1.02 18.29 0.92
N PRO A 215 -1.12 18.52 2.25
CA PRO A 215 0.03 18.82 3.08
C PRO A 215 0.86 17.59 3.43
N GLN A 216 2.15 17.78 3.74
CA GLN A 216 3.11 16.70 4.04
C GLN A 216 2.68 15.81 5.22
N TRP A 217 2.09 16.37 6.26
CA TRP A 217 1.72 15.63 7.47
C TRP A 217 0.65 14.56 7.25
N LEU A 218 -0.16 14.67 6.18
CA LEU A 218 -1.15 13.62 5.83
C LEU A 218 -0.51 12.33 5.33
N VAL A 219 0.70 12.43 4.79
CA VAL A 219 1.48 11.30 4.27
C VAL A 219 2.73 11.10 5.11
N LEU A 220 2.71 11.48 6.39
CA LEU A 220 3.83 11.29 7.30
C LEU A 220 4.18 9.81 7.42
N ASN A 221 5.45 9.47 7.18
CA ASN A 221 6.00 8.17 7.54
C ASN A 221 6.12 8.08 9.07
N THR A 222 5.36 7.15 9.63
CA THR A 222 5.23 6.89 11.07
C THR A 222 5.95 5.62 11.51
N GLU A 223 6.81 5.05 10.65
CA GLU A 223 7.68 3.93 10.98
C GLU A 223 8.52 4.22 12.21
N TYR A 224 8.56 3.23 13.10
CA TYR A 224 9.21 3.38 14.38
C TYR A 224 10.73 3.61 14.23
N LYS A 225 11.37 2.98 13.22
CA LYS A 225 12.80 3.15 12.89
C LYS A 225 13.20 4.61 12.70
N ARG A 226 12.28 5.45 12.23
CA ARG A 226 12.51 6.88 12.02
C ARG A 226 12.65 7.67 13.31
N PHE A 227 12.06 7.17 14.39
CA PHE A 227 12.04 7.79 15.70
C PHE A 227 12.87 6.99 16.72
N ASN A 228 13.81 6.13 16.29
CA ASN A 228 14.58 5.21 17.17
C ASN A 228 15.71 5.84 18.01
N VAL A 229 15.79 7.17 18.10
CA VAL A 229 16.91 7.85 18.79
C VAL A 229 16.62 8.10 20.27
N PHE A 230 15.45 7.72 20.78
CA PHE A 230 14.99 8.12 22.11
C PHE A 230 15.12 7.03 23.20
N SER A 231 15.20 7.47 24.45
CA SER A 231 15.26 6.62 25.64
C SER A 231 13.95 5.85 25.90
N GLN A 232 13.99 4.78 26.72
CA GLN A 232 12.82 3.92 26.97
C GLN A 232 11.57 4.66 27.51
N SER A 233 11.74 5.74 28.27
CA SER A 233 10.62 6.57 28.77
C SER A 233 10.00 7.43 27.67
N GLU A 234 10.80 7.86 26.69
CA GLU A 234 10.36 8.61 25.52
C GLU A 234 9.67 7.70 24.50
N ILE A 235 10.09 6.43 24.40
CA ILE A 235 9.49 5.40 23.52
C ILE A 235 7.98 5.26 23.74
N ASN A 236 7.52 5.15 24.99
CA ASN A 236 6.09 5.01 25.28
C ASN A 236 5.31 6.28 24.87
N THR A 237 5.89 7.46 25.10
CA THR A 237 5.28 8.74 24.74
C THR A 237 5.19 8.90 23.21
N ILE A 238 6.22 8.47 22.49
CA ILE A 238 6.28 8.53 21.03
C ILE A 238 5.33 7.50 20.42
N THR A 239 5.30 6.28 20.95
CA THR A 239 4.42 5.21 20.46
C THR A 239 2.95 5.61 20.60
N ASN A 240 2.56 6.24 21.71
CA ASN A 240 1.21 6.77 21.89
C ASN A 240 0.87 7.85 20.85
N LYS A 241 1.80 8.77 20.56
CA LYS A 241 1.62 9.81 19.53
C LYS A 241 1.56 9.20 18.11
N ILE A 242 2.39 8.22 17.80
CA ILE A 242 2.38 7.47 16.54
C ILE A 242 1.02 6.80 16.36
N SER A 243 0.55 6.10 17.39
CA SER A 243 -0.75 5.43 17.41
C SER A 243 -1.90 6.43 17.20
N GLU A 244 -1.86 7.59 17.86
CA GLU A 244 -2.84 8.67 17.66
C GLU A 244 -2.85 9.18 16.21
N VAL A 245 -1.67 9.47 15.63
CA VAL A 245 -1.54 9.95 14.25
C VAL A 245 -2.01 8.89 13.25
N ASN A 246 -1.58 7.64 13.42
CA ASN A 246 -1.97 6.51 12.57
C ASN A 246 -3.49 6.31 12.56
N LYS A 247 -4.13 6.41 13.72
CA LYS A 247 -5.59 6.28 13.85
C LYS A 247 -6.37 7.44 13.24
N ASN A 248 -5.80 8.64 13.24
CA ASN A 248 -6.49 9.85 12.81
C ASN A 248 -6.30 10.14 11.31
N ILE A 249 -5.13 9.88 10.72
CA ILE A 249 -4.87 10.16 9.30
C ILE A 249 -5.90 9.50 8.37
N PRO A 250 -6.23 8.19 8.48
CA PRO A 250 -7.23 7.56 7.62
C PRO A 250 -8.61 8.23 7.70
N LYS A 251 -9.03 8.64 8.90
CA LYS A 251 -10.30 9.35 9.11
C LYS A 251 -10.30 10.72 8.44
N ILE A 252 -9.15 11.41 8.47
CA ILE A 252 -8.98 12.70 7.80
C ILE A 252 -8.99 12.51 6.28
N MET A 253 -8.35 11.45 5.77
CA MET A 253 -8.42 11.11 4.35
C MET A 253 -9.86 10.84 3.90
N ASP A 254 -10.65 10.10 4.69
CA ASP A 254 -12.08 9.88 4.41
C ASP A 254 -12.87 11.19 4.39
N GLU A 255 -12.55 12.14 5.29
CA GLU A 255 -13.17 13.47 5.31
C GLU A 255 -12.80 14.29 4.05
N ILE A 256 -11.54 14.24 3.64
CA ILE A 256 -11.06 14.87 2.41
C ILE A 256 -11.76 14.26 1.19
N LEU A 257 -11.79 12.93 1.09
CA LEU A 257 -12.47 12.23 0.00
C LEU A 257 -13.96 12.56 -0.04
N PHE A 258 -14.62 12.61 1.12
CA PHE A 258 -16.01 13.01 1.21
C PHE A 258 -16.23 14.43 0.64
N LYS A 259 -15.37 15.38 1.01
CA LYS A 259 -15.46 16.77 0.56
C LYS A 259 -15.18 16.90 -0.94
N GLU A 260 -14.04 16.38 -1.37
CA GLU A 260 -13.51 16.59 -2.72
C GLU A 260 -14.21 15.78 -3.80
N LYS A 261 -14.78 14.61 -3.46
CA LYS A 261 -15.52 13.77 -4.42
C LYS A 261 -16.60 14.53 -5.16
N SER A 262 -17.34 15.36 -4.44
CA SER A 262 -18.41 16.17 -5.01
C SER A 262 -17.86 17.22 -5.99
N VAL A 263 -16.76 17.89 -5.61
CA VAL A 263 -16.09 18.95 -6.38
C VAL A 263 -15.53 18.40 -7.68
N ILE A 264 -14.81 17.27 -7.62
CA ILE A 264 -14.20 16.61 -8.78
C ILE A 264 -15.28 16.09 -9.73
N LYS A 265 -16.30 15.38 -9.20
CA LYS A 265 -17.37 14.80 -10.03
C LYS A 265 -18.20 15.87 -10.75
N ASN A 266 -18.49 16.98 -10.08
CA ASN A 266 -19.42 18.00 -10.60
C ASN A 266 -18.70 19.26 -11.10
N SER A 267 -17.37 19.23 -11.29
CA SER A 267 -16.57 20.39 -11.72
C SER A 267 -16.81 21.66 -10.88
N GLY A 268 -17.10 21.48 -9.59
CA GLY A 268 -17.22 22.57 -8.60
C GLY A 268 -18.36 23.56 -8.83
N ASN A 269 -19.53 23.10 -9.28
CA ASN A 269 -20.77 23.89 -9.25
C ASN A 269 -21.05 24.39 -7.81
N ILE A 270 -21.44 25.65 -7.64
CA ILE A 270 -21.71 26.29 -6.33
C ILE A 270 -22.74 25.50 -5.49
N LEU A 271 -23.73 24.89 -6.16
CA LEU A 271 -24.74 24.04 -5.51
C LEU A 271 -24.13 22.78 -4.88
N THR A 272 -22.99 22.32 -5.40
CA THR A 272 -22.26 21.16 -4.90
C THR A 272 -21.68 21.42 -3.52
N SER A 273 -21.15 22.63 -3.29
CA SER A 273 -20.62 23.02 -1.98
C SER A 273 -21.74 22.99 -0.94
N LEU A 274 -22.86 23.65 -1.21
CA LEU A 274 -24.03 23.69 -0.33
C LEU A 274 -24.58 22.27 -0.05
N TYR A 275 -24.75 21.47 -1.09
CA TYR A 275 -25.18 20.07 -0.98
C TYR A 275 -24.26 19.27 -0.05
N THR A 276 -22.94 19.48 -0.13
CA THR A 276 -21.98 18.75 0.71
C THR A 276 -22.12 19.10 2.20
N TYR A 277 -22.33 20.37 2.53
CA TYR A 277 -22.57 20.80 3.91
C TYR A 277 -23.89 20.26 4.45
N LEU A 278 -24.97 20.35 3.66
CA LEU A 278 -26.26 19.78 4.03
C LEU A 278 -26.17 18.26 4.21
N ASN A 279 -25.53 17.56 3.28
CA ASN A 279 -25.36 16.10 3.36
C ASN A 279 -24.49 15.67 4.56
N LYS A 280 -23.54 16.49 5.00
CA LYS A 280 -22.77 16.25 6.23
C LYS A 280 -23.61 16.51 7.49
N SER A 281 -24.51 17.48 7.45
CA SER A 281 -25.39 17.81 8.57
C SER A 281 -26.58 16.87 8.72
N LEU A 282 -26.97 16.13 7.68
CA LEU A 282 -28.18 15.30 7.68
C LEU A 282 -28.22 14.27 8.85
N PRO A 283 -29.25 14.33 9.73
CA PRO A 283 -29.39 13.38 10.83
C PRO A 283 -29.52 11.94 10.34
N ILE A 284 -30.18 11.73 9.20
CA ILE A 284 -30.34 10.38 8.63
C ILE A 284 -29.01 9.72 8.34
N ARG A 285 -27.97 10.47 7.96
CA ARG A 285 -26.63 9.89 7.75
C ARG A 285 -25.98 9.48 9.06
N ILE A 286 -26.19 10.28 10.11
CA ILE A 286 -25.68 10.03 11.47
C ILE A 286 -26.39 8.82 12.08
N VAL A 287 -27.72 8.72 11.90
CA VAL A 287 -28.55 7.62 12.39
C VAL A 287 -28.38 6.36 11.54
N TYR A 288 -28.21 6.48 10.21
CA TYR A 288 -28.00 5.34 9.30
C TYR A 288 -26.77 4.53 9.69
N ASN A 289 -25.67 5.18 10.09
CA ASN A 289 -24.49 4.46 10.58
C ASN A 289 -24.78 3.60 11.82
N ARG A 290 -25.78 3.97 12.64
CA ARG A 290 -26.24 3.18 13.79
C ARG A 290 -27.33 2.15 13.41
N ALA A 291 -28.17 2.46 12.42
CA ALA A 291 -29.31 1.65 12.02
C ALA A 291 -29.01 0.64 10.88
N LYS A 292 -27.84 0.74 10.21
CA LYS A 292 -27.47 -0.11 9.07
C LYS A 292 -27.58 -1.60 9.36
N ASN A 293 -27.38 -2.01 10.62
CA ASN A 293 -27.39 -3.40 11.05
C ASN A 293 -28.78 -4.07 10.93
N VAL A 294 -29.85 -3.27 10.80
CA VAL A 294 -31.25 -3.73 10.71
C VAL A 294 -31.74 -3.81 9.26
N LEU A 295 -31.01 -3.25 8.29
CA LEU A 295 -31.47 -3.18 6.90
C LEU A 295 -31.20 -4.48 6.12
N PRO A 296 -32.22 -5.10 5.48
CA PRO A 296 -32.12 -6.45 4.89
C PRO A 296 -31.18 -6.60 3.67
N GLY A 297 -30.51 -5.53 3.21
CA GLY A 297 -29.45 -5.58 2.20
C GLY A 297 -28.11 -5.01 2.65
N ALA A 298 -28.02 -4.46 3.86
CA ALA A 298 -26.82 -3.77 4.32
C ALA A 298 -25.65 -4.73 4.53
N LYS A 299 -25.89 -5.92 5.09
CA LYS A 299 -24.86 -6.95 5.32
C LYS A 299 -24.21 -7.42 4.02
N LYS A 300 -25.02 -7.70 2.99
CA LYS A 300 -24.51 -8.11 1.66
C LYS A 300 -23.68 -7.00 1.02
N ARG A 301 -24.17 -5.74 1.07
CA ARG A 301 -23.43 -4.58 0.57
C ARG A 301 -22.13 -4.33 1.34
N GLN A 302 -22.14 -4.54 2.66
CA GLN A 302 -20.95 -4.45 3.49
C GLN A 302 -19.90 -5.49 3.11
N LEU A 303 -20.28 -6.76 2.96
CA LEU A 303 -19.36 -7.80 2.49
C LEU A 303 -18.83 -7.52 1.07
N GLN A 304 -19.68 -7.03 0.16
CA GLN A 304 -19.24 -6.64 -1.17
C GLN A 304 -18.20 -5.51 -1.11
N TYR A 305 -18.48 -4.47 -0.34
CA TYR A 305 -17.56 -3.36 -0.13
C TYR A 305 -16.24 -3.81 0.51
N THR A 306 -16.29 -4.72 1.48
CA THR A 306 -15.10 -5.32 2.10
C THR A 306 -14.30 -6.13 1.08
N ASN A 307 -14.93 -6.95 0.23
CA ASN A 307 -14.21 -7.67 -0.83
C ASN A 307 -13.51 -6.71 -1.81
N GLU A 308 -14.18 -5.62 -2.18
CA GLU A 308 -13.65 -4.60 -3.10
C GLU A 308 -12.51 -3.78 -2.48
N ASN A 309 -12.49 -3.60 -1.15
CA ASN A 309 -11.60 -2.65 -0.47
C ASN A 309 -10.88 -3.25 0.75
N LEU A 310 -10.67 -4.57 0.78
CA LEU A 310 -10.18 -5.30 1.95
C LEU A 310 -8.92 -4.68 2.57
N SER A 311 -7.98 -4.23 1.74
CA SER A 311 -6.73 -3.58 2.17
C SER A 311 -6.85 -2.15 2.70
N SER A 312 -8.03 -1.53 2.64
CA SER A 312 -8.20 -0.11 2.93
C SER A 312 -9.38 0.23 3.85
N VAL A 313 -10.26 -0.74 4.14
CA VAL A 313 -11.33 -0.58 5.14
C VAL A 313 -10.76 -0.41 6.54
N SER A 314 -11.48 0.31 7.41
CA SER A 314 -11.07 0.47 8.81
C SER A 314 -11.18 -0.84 9.59
N LEU A 315 -10.44 -0.94 10.70
CA LEU A 315 -10.44 -2.13 11.57
C LEU A 315 -11.86 -2.48 12.03
N ASP A 316 -12.63 -1.50 12.52
CA ASP A 316 -13.99 -1.74 13.02
C ASP A 316 -14.93 -2.25 11.93
N TYR A 317 -14.77 -1.75 10.69
CA TYR A 317 -15.57 -2.19 9.55
C TYR A 317 -15.21 -3.63 9.14
N LEU A 318 -13.91 -3.96 9.18
CA LEU A 318 -13.42 -5.29 8.87
C LEU A 318 -13.83 -6.32 9.93
N ILE A 319 -13.71 -5.97 11.23
CA ILE A 319 -14.20 -6.79 12.35
C ILE A 319 -15.68 -7.11 12.18
N GLU A 320 -16.53 -6.11 11.91
CA GLU A 320 -17.96 -6.39 11.66
C GLU A 320 -18.18 -7.28 10.45
N SER A 321 -17.37 -7.12 9.39
CA SER A 321 -17.47 -7.95 8.17
C SER A 321 -17.08 -9.40 8.44
N ILE A 322 -16.05 -9.63 9.27
CA ILE A 322 -15.66 -10.95 9.77
C ILE A 322 -16.83 -11.54 10.56
N LEU A 323 -17.40 -10.83 11.55
CA LEU A 323 -18.52 -11.33 12.37
C LEU A 323 -19.76 -11.68 11.52
N ILE A 324 -20.12 -10.84 10.54
CA ILE A 324 -21.22 -11.11 9.60
C ILE A 324 -20.97 -12.41 8.83
N LYS A 325 -19.73 -12.61 8.38
CA LYS A 325 -19.33 -13.78 7.59
C LYS A 325 -19.23 -15.04 8.45
N SER A 326 -18.68 -14.93 9.65
CA SER A 326 -18.65 -15.96 10.69
C SER A 326 -20.05 -16.49 10.99
N LYS A 327 -21.03 -15.60 11.14
CA LYS A 327 -22.44 -15.97 11.31
C LYS A 327 -22.99 -16.72 10.09
N ALA A 328 -22.62 -16.31 8.88
CA ALA A 328 -23.07 -16.95 7.64
C ALA A 328 -22.51 -18.38 7.45
N VAL A 329 -21.35 -18.69 8.03
CA VAL A 329 -20.77 -20.04 8.06
C VAL A 329 -21.23 -20.88 9.27
N GLY A 330 -22.14 -20.34 10.10
CA GLY A 330 -22.80 -21.07 11.18
C GLY A 330 -22.16 -20.97 12.56
N ILE A 331 -21.24 -20.01 12.77
CA ILE A 331 -20.72 -19.73 14.12
C ILE A 331 -21.85 -19.12 14.97
N ASN A 332 -22.05 -19.67 16.17
CA ASN A 332 -23.13 -19.29 17.08
C ASN A 332 -22.88 -17.92 17.75
N GLU A 333 -23.93 -17.30 18.30
CA GLU A 333 -23.83 -15.96 18.92
C GLU A 333 -22.85 -15.90 20.10
N LEU A 334 -22.76 -16.95 20.92
CA LEU A 334 -21.84 -16.97 22.07
C LEU A 334 -20.38 -16.88 21.60
N SER A 335 -20.02 -17.65 20.58
CA SER A 335 -18.70 -17.60 19.93
C SER A 335 -18.47 -16.26 19.21
N LEU A 336 -19.49 -15.68 18.56
CA LEU A 336 -19.36 -14.36 17.93
C LEU A 336 -19.07 -13.26 18.95
N ASP A 337 -19.69 -13.32 20.13
CA ASP A 337 -19.41 -12.38 21.22
C ASP A 337 -17.99 -12.55 21.77
N LYS A 338 -17.49 -13.79 21.92
CA LYS A 338 -16.08 -14.02 22.28
C LYS A 338 -15.12 -13.50 21.23
N LEU A 339 -15.41 -13.72 19.93
CA LEU A 339 -14.61 -13.17 18.84
C LEU A 339 -14.57 -11.65 18.91
N ARG A 340 -15.70 -10.99 19.21
CA ARG A 340 -15.74 -9.54 19.41
C ARG A 340 -14.82 -9.12 20.56
N THR A 341 -14.95 -9.75 21.73
CA THR A 341 -14.08 -9.50 22.90
C THR A 341 -12.60 -9.70 22.57
N LEU A 342 -12.24 -10.77 21.86
CA LEU A 342 -10.87 -11.04 21.43
C LEU A 342 -10.35 -9.94 20.50
N THR A 343 -11.13 -9.53 19.49
CA THR A 343 -10.72 -8.47 18.57
C THR A 343 -10.58 -7.11 19.26
N GLU A 344 -11.40 -6.80 20.27
CA GLU A 344 -11.26 -5.58 21.08
C GLU A 344 -9.98 -5.59 21.91
N PHE A 345 -9.63 -6.73 22.51
CA PHE A 345 -8.35 -6.92 23.19
C PHE A 345 -7.16 -6.73 22.25
N LEU A 346 -7.14 -7.45 21.12
CA LEU A 346 -6.06 -7.37 20.15
C LEU A 346 -5.89 -5.95 19.60
N LYS A 347 -6.99 -5.28 19.26
CA LYS A 347 -6.96 -3.88 18.82
C LYS A 347 -6.20 -2.99 19.81
N LYS A 348 -6.43 -3.16 21.13
CA LYS A 348 -5.71 -2.39 22.15
C LYS A 348 -4.25 -2.79 22.27
N GLU A 349 -3.93 -4.08 22.20
CA GLU A 349 -2.54 -4.55 22.26
C GLU A 349 -1.72 -4.00 21.09
N TYR A 350 -2.24 -4.06 19.87
CA TYR A 350 -1.57 -3.49 18.70
C TYR A 350 -1.51 -1.95 18.74
N ASP A 351 -2.57 -1.27 19.21
CA ASP A 351 -2.56 0.18 19.41
C ASP A 351 -1.44 0.62 20.38
N LYS A 352 -1.15 -0.16 21.45
CA LYS A 352 -0.05 0.10 22.41
C LYS A 352 1.34 0.01 21.76
N LEU A 353 1.47 -0.72 20.65
CA LEU A 353 2.72 -0.92 19.91
C LEU A 353 2.87 0.04 18.72
N GLY A 354 1.84 0.87 18.45
CA GLY A 354 1.79 1.68 17.23
C GLY A 354 1.47 0.87 15.96
N LEU A 355 1.09 -0.40 16.10
CA LEU A 355 0.75 -1.35 15.04
C LEU A 355 -0.76 -1.51 14.82
N GLY A 356 -1.55 -0.56 15.33
CA GLY A 356 -3.00 -0.49 15.19
C GLY A 356 -3.48 0.13 13.86
N GLU A 357 -4.64 0.78 13.90
CA GLU A 357 -5.26 1.41 12.72
C GLU A 357 -4.29 2.37 12.02
N GLY A 358 -4.08 2.21 10.71
CA GLY A 358 -3.31 3.14 9.89
C GLY A 358 -1.78 3.06 10.06
N SER A 359 -1.27 2.01 10.70
CA SER A 359 0.17 1.71 10.71
C SER A 359 0.70 1.44 9.30
N SER A 360 1.95 1.82 9.07
CA SER A 360 2.68 1.62 7.81
C SER A 360 3.49 0.32 7.77
N GLU A 361 3.75 -0.28 8.94
CA GLU A 361 4.41 -1.59 9.08
C GLU A 361 3.53 -2.70 8.48
N TYR A 362 4.12 -3.78 7.96
CA TYR A 362 3.37 -4.84 7.29
C TYR A 362 2.62 -5.72 8.30
N HIS A 363 3.31 -6.26 9.31
CA HIS A 363 2.70 -7.12 10.34
C HIS A 363 1.98 -6.27 11.40
N ASN A 364 0.87 -5.66 11.00
CA ASN A 364 0.00 -4.85 11.85
C ASN A 364 -1.35 -5.57 12.09
N PHE A 365 -2.21 -5.00 12.95
CA PHE A 365 -3.49 -5.67 13.27
C PHE A 365 -4.44 -5.78 12.07
N HIS A 366 -4.32 -4.87 11.10
CA HIS A 366 -5.12 -4.92 9.88
C HIS A 366 -4.76 -6.17 9.06
N HIS A 367 -3.47 -6.51 8.94
CA HIS A 367 -3.03 -7.76 8.30
C HIS A 367 -3.67 -8.98 8.97
N SER A 368 -3.64 -9.09 10.31
CA SER A 368 -4.27 -10.22 11.01
C SER A 368 -5.78 -10.34 10.75
N LEU A 369 -6.48 -9.21 10.63
CA LEU A 369 -7.89 -9.19 10.24
C LEU A 369 -8.11 -9.55 8.76
N GLU A 370 -7.22 -9.12 7.86
CA GLU A 370 -7.27 -9.51 6.44
C GLU A 370 -7.07 -11.02 6.30
N VAL A 371 -6.11 -11.62 7.01
CA VAL A 371 -5.87 -13.07 7.04
C VAL A 371 -7.11 -13.80 7.57
N ALA A 372 -7.70 -13.33 8.67
CA ALA A 372 -8.94 -13.92 9.20
C ALA A 372 -10.10 -13.84 8.20
N TYR A 373 -10.28 -12.70 7.54
CA TYR A 373 -11.32 -12.52 6.53
C TYR A 373 -11.07 -13.36 5.28
N MET A 374 -9.82 -13.44 4.82
CA MET A 374 -9.42 -14.22 3.64
C MET A 374 -9.54 -15.72 3.92
N SER A 375 -9.19 -16.18 5.12
CA SER A 375 -9.35 -17.57 5.54
C SER A 375 -10.82 -18.01 5.45
N LEU A 376 -11.77 -17.16 5.87
CA LEU A 376 -13.21 -17.42 5.69
C LEU A 376 -13.66 -17.46 4.22
N ASN A 377 -12.94 -16.81 3.31
CA ASN A 377 -13.21 -16.89 1.87
C ASN A 377 -12.60 -18.16 1.24
N MET A 378 -11.44 -18.56 1.73
CA MET A 378 -10.64 -19.65 1.15
C MET A 378 -11.06 -21.03 1.67
N LEU A 379 -11.63 -21.13 2.88
CA LEU A 379 -12.10 -22.41 3.43
C LEU A 379 -13.53 -22.72 2.96
N PRO A 380 -13.75 -23.65 2.01
CA PRO A 380 -15.08 -24.04 1.56
C PRO A 380 -15.76 -24.96 2.58
N LYS A 381 -17.08 -25.18 2.42
CA LYS A 381 -17.83 -26.13 3.28
C LYS A 381 -17.38 -27.58 3.12
N GLU A 382 -16.84 -27.93 1.95
CA GLU A 382 -16.32 -29.26 1.64
C GLU A 382 -15.03 -29.14 0.82
N ILE A 383 -13.98 -29.86 1.20
CA ILE A 383 -12.73 -29.91 0.47
C ILE A 383 -12.02 -31.26 0.67
N HIS A 384 -11.53 -31.83 -0.42
CA HIS A 384 -10.80 -33.11 -0.46
C HIS A 384 -11.49 -34.25 0.32
N GLY A 385 -12.83 -34.30 0.27
CA GLY A 385 -13.63 -35.33 0.96
C GLY A 385 -13.99 -35.01 2.41
N TYR A 386 -13.51 -33.90 2.97
CA TYR A 386 -13.83 -33.47 4.34
C TYR A 386 -14.93 -32.40 4.36
N THR A 387 -15.92 -32.59 5.23
CA THR A 387 -16.91 -31.56 5.58
C THR A 387 -16.37 -30.64 6.68
N ILE A 388 -16.42 -29.33 6.45
CA ILE A 388 -16.00 -28.29 7.38
C ILE A 388 -17.20 -27.86 8.24
N THR A 389 -17.03 -27.94 9.55
CA THR A 389 -18.04 -27.58 10.55
C THR A 389 -17.88 -26.12 10.99
N SER A 390 -18.90 -25.57 11.65
CA SER A 390 -18.81 -24.23 12.25
C SER A 390 -17.69 -24.12 13.30
N LYS A 391 -17.36 -25.23 13.97
CA LYS A 391 -16.26 -25.29 14.93
C LYS A 391 -14.89 -25.17 14.26
N ASP A 392 -14.72 -25.80 13.09
CA ASP A 392 -13.49 -25.69 12.30
C ASP A 392 -13.25 -24.23 11.84
N TYR A 393 -14.31 -23.54 11.40
CA TYR A 393 -14.25 -22.12 11.07
C TYR A 393 -13.87 -21.25 12.28
N GLU A 394 -14.43 -21.54 13.45
CA GLU A 394 -14.11 -20.83 14.69
C GLU A 394 -12.63 -21.01 15.07
N ILE A 395 -12.12 -22.25 15.05
CA ILE A 395 -10.72 -22.56 15.36
C ILE A 395 -9.77 -21.84 14.40
N MET A 396 -10.03 -21.94 13.09
CA MET A 396 -9.22 -21.26 12.08
C MET A 396 -9.24 -19.74 12.27
N LEU A 397 -10.38 -19.14 12.63
CA LEU A 397 -10.47 -17.70 12.90
C LEU A 397 -9.66 -17.27 14.12
N VAL A 398 -9.71 -18.05 15.21
CA VAL A 398 -8.90 -17.75 16.40
C VAL A 398 -7.41 -17.84 16.07
N ALA A 399 -7.00 -18.86 15.31
CA ALA A 399 -5.62 -18.97 14.83
C ALA A 399 -5.23 -17.80 13.92
N ALA A 400 -6.07 -17.44 12.94
CA ALA A 400 -5.82 -16.33 12.04
C ALA A 400 -5.69 -14.98 12.75
N LEU A 401 -6.48 -14.74 13.80
CA LEU A 401 -6.37 -13.51 14.60
C LEU A 401 -5.11 -13.45 15.48
N LEU A 402 -4.52 -14.60 15.80
CA LEU A 402 -3.40 -14.72 16.74
C LEU A 402 -2.06 -15.08 16.07
N HIS A 403 -2.02 -15.39 14.78
CA HIS A 403 -0.83 -15.93 14.12
C HIS A 403 0.40 -15.01 14.16
N ASP A 404 0.17 -13.70 14.20
CA ASP A 404 1.20 -12.65 14.30
C ASP A 404 1.19 -11.94 15.66
N TYR A 405 0.50 -12.49 16.66
CA TYR A 405 0.40 -11.87 17.97
C TYR A 405 1.72 -11.99 18.73
N ASP A 406 2.52 -10.92 18.73
CA ASP A 406 3.75 -10.84 19.51
C ASP A 406 3.96 -9.42 20.08
N PRO A 407 3.45 -9.16 21.29
CA PRO A 407 3.60 -7.86 21.94
C PRO A 407 4.98 -7.63 22.56
N VAL A 408 5.89 -8.61 22.50
CA VAL A 408 7.25 -8.53 23.03
C VAL A 408 8.21 -7.95 21.99
N ILE A 409 7.82 -7.94 20.71
CA ILE A 409 8.51 -7.23 19.62
C ILE A 409 8.93 -5.82 20.06
N GLY A 410 10.25 -5.58 20.08
CA GLY A 410 10.82 -4.27 20.43
C GLY A 410 11.08 -4.02 21.92
N THR A 411 10.93 -5.03 22.80
CA THR A 411 11.24 -4.94 24.24
C THR A 411 12.57 -5.59 24.65
N SER A 412 13.30 -6.21 23.70
CA SER A 412 14.59 -6.85 23.99
C SER A 412 15.66 -5.83 24.37
N LYS A 413 16.28 -6.01 25.55
CA LYS A 413 17.37 -5.19 26.09
C LYS A 413 18.69 -5.31 25.32
N HIS A 414 18.76 -6.22 24.36
CA HIS A 414 19.95 -6.49 23.58
C HIS A 414 19.62 -6.28 22.10
N ASP A 415 20.32 -5.31 21.52
CA ASP A 415 20.29 -4.91 20.12
C ASP A 415 18.92 -4.49 19.57
N LEU A 416 18.64 -3.18 19.68
CA LEU A 416 17.64 -2.42 18.90
C LEU A 416 17.77 -2.56 17.37
N LYS A 417 18.66 -3.43 16.89
CA LYS A 417 19.13 -3.47 15.52
C LYS A 417 18.54 -4.60 14.68
N TYR A 418 17.93 -5.64 15.26
CA TYR A 418 17.44 -6.74 14.42
C TYR A 418 16.13 -7.37 14.95
N LEU A 419 15.13 -7.35 14.07
CA LEU A 419 13.85 -8.06 14.08
C LEU A 419 12.73 -7.48 14.98
N ARG A 420 11.87 -6.69 14.33
CA ARG A 420 10.49 -6.39 14.77
C ARG A 420 9.44 -7.16 13.97
N VAL A 421 9.80 -8.33 13.47
CA VAL A 421 8.88 -9.23 12.77
C VAL A 421 8.40 -10.29 13.76
N PRO A 422 7.10 -10.57 13.87
CA PRO A 422 6.61 -11.66 14.71
C PRO A 422 7.22 -12.96 14.22
N ALA A 423 7.99 -13.61 15.09
CA ALA A 423 8.44 -14.96 14.86
C ALA A 423 7.38 -15.91 15.42
N VAL A 424 6.99 -16.92 14.65
CA VAL A 424 5.98 -17.90 15.08
C VAL A 424 6.34 -18.55 16.42
N SER A 425 7.62 -18.78 16.70
CA SER A 425 8.05 -19.27 18.02
C SER A 425 7.74 -18.29 19.15
N SER A 426 8.01 -17.00 18.94
CA SER A 426 7.74 -15.93 19.91
C SER A 426 6.24 -15.76 20.13
N THR A 427 5.45 -15.78 19.06
CA THR A 427 3.98 -15.79 19.13
C THR A 427 3.46 -16.97 19.96
N ILE A 428 3.94 -18.18 19.71
CA ILE A 428 3.53 -19.37 20.46
C ILE A 428 3.92 -19.27 21.94
N ASP A 429 5.14 -18.80 22.24
CA ASP A 429 5.60 -18.60 23.61
C ASP A 429 4.74 -17.58 24.36
N GLU A 430 4.39 -16.46 23.70
CA GLU A 430 3.51 -15.44 24.25
C GLU A 430 2.08 -15.94 24.45
N LEU A 431 1.54 -16.71 23.52
CA LEU A 431 0.22 -17.33 23.64
C LEU A 431 0.18 -18.33 24.79
N LYS A 432 1.22 -19.13 24.99
CA LYS A 432 1.33 -20.06 26.12
C LYS A 432 1.50 -19.33 27.45
N ARG A 433 2.26 -18.24 27.48
CA ARG A 433 2.46 -17.42 28.67
C ARG A 433 1.17 -16.70 29.09
N LYS A 434 0.47 -16.09 28.14
CA LYS A 434 -0.77 -15.34 28.39
C LYS A 434 -2.02 -16.23 28.40
N ARG A 435 -1.95 -17.46 27.88
CA ARG A 435 -3.03 -18.46 27.80
C ARG A 435 -4.31 -17.94 27.12
N ILE A 436 -4.18 -17.09 26.09
CA ILE A 436 -5.32 -16.41 25.43
C ILE A 436 -6.24 -17.39 24.70
N HIS A 437 -5.67 -18.27 23.87
CA HIS A 437 -6.40 -19.27 23.09
C HIS A 437 -7.00 -20.36 23.98
N GLU A 438 -6.40 -20.65 25.13
CA GLU A 438 -6.99 -21.52 26.16
C GLU A 438 -8.19 -20.85 26.83
N ALA A 439 -8.03 -19.59 27.26
CA ALA A 439 -9.12 -18.81 27.86
C ALA A 439 -10.34 -18.72 26.92
N TYR A 440 -10.09 -18.51 25.63
CA TYR A 440 -11.15 -18.41 24.62
C TYR A 440 -12.04 -19.66 24.58
N PHE A 441 -11.46 -20.87 24.57
CA PHE A 441 -12.23 -22.11 24.46
C PHE A 441 -12.75 -22.64 25.80
N GLU A 442 -12.14 -22.26 26.92
CA GLU A 442 -12.47 -22.83 28.23
C GLU A 442 -13.34 -21.92 29.13
N LEU A 443 -13.27 -20.60 28.99
CA LEU A 443 -14.05 -19.67 29.81
C LEU A 443 -15.47 -19.43 29.26
N THR A 444 -16.39 -19.02 30.12
CA THR A 444 -17.68 -18.46 29.68
C THR A 444 -17.47 -17.07 29.06
N ASN A 445 -18.46 -16.50 28.38
CA ASN A 445 -18.32 -15.15 27.80
C ASN A 445 -18.02 -14.11 28.89
N ASP A 446 -18.75 -14.15 30.00
CA ASP A 446 -18.54 -13.20 31.11
C ASP A 446 -17.15 -13.35 31.74
N ASP A 447 -16.67 -14.58 31.91
CA ASP A 447 -15.35 -14.82 32.48
C ASP A 447 -14.23 -14.49 31.48
N PHE A 448 -14.47 -14.65 30.17
CA PHE A 448 -13.53 -14.24 29.13
C PHE A 448 -13.40 -12.71 29.05
N ILE A 449 -14.47 -11.96 29.31
CA ILE A 449 -14.37 -10.50 29.47
C ILE A 449 -13.54 -10.16 30.72
N LYS A 450 -13.82 -10.83 31.86
CA LYS A 450 -13.04 -10.63 33.11
C LYS A 450 -11.57 -10.97 32.94
N PHE A 451 -11.25 -11.97 32.13
CA PHE A 451 -9.88 -12.39 31.83
C PHE A 451 -9.01 -11.25 31.29
N PHE A 452 -9.61 -10.24 30.65
CA PHE A 452 -8.90 -9.08 30.11
C PHE A 452 -9.00 -7.80 30.98
N ARG A 453 -9.69 -7.84 32.12
CA ARG A 453 -9.97 -6.66 32.96
C ARG A 453 -8.93 -6.46 34.04
N LYS A 454 -8.30 -5.29 34.12
CA LYS A 454 -7.48 -4.93 35.28
C LYS A 454 -8.34 -4.22 36.34
N GLN A 455 -8.50 -4.82 37.51
CA GLN A 455 -9.03 -4.15 38.71
C GLN A 455 -7.88 -3.57 39.53
N GLU A 456 -7.79 -2.24 39.57
CA GLU A 456 -6.79 -1.55 40.40
C GLU A 456 -7.29 -1.31 41.84
N SER A 457 -8.60 -1.11 42.01
CA SER A 457 -9.26 -0.92 43.31
C SER A 457 -10.77 -1.18 43.18
N PRO A 458 -11.46 -1.64 44.24
CA PRO A 458 -12.93 -1.79 44.23
C PRO A 458 -13.71 -0.49 43.98
N LEU A 459 -13.07 0.66 44.22
CA LEU A 459 -13.69 1.98 44.11
C LEU A 459 -13.46 2.67 42.76
N LEU A 460 -12.61 2.11 41.90
CA LEU A 460 -12.34 2.63 40.56
C LEU A 460 -12.93 1.69 39.50
N PRO A 461 -13.46 2.23 38.40
CA PRO A 461 -13.91 1.40 37.29
C PRO A 461 -12.75 0.55 36.77
N ALA A 462 -13.02 -0.73 36.50
CA ALA A 462 -12.02 -1.63 35.95
C ALA A 462 -11.52 -1.12 34.59
N ARG A 463 -10.22 -1.26 34.33
CA ARG A 463 -9.65 -0.97 33.03
C ARG A 463 -9.84 -2.19 32.13
N GLU A 464 -10.74 -2.06 31.17
CA GLU A 464 -11.04 -3.10 30.17
C GLU A 464 -9.83 -3.33 29.25
N PHE A 465 -9.51 -4.59 28.95
CA PHE A 465 -8.50 -4.99 27.95
C PHE A 465 -7.06 -4.51 28.23
N GLU A 466 -6.70 -4.40 29.51
CA GLU A 466 -5.41 -3.85 29.93
C GLU A 466 -4.36 -4.94 30.21
N THR A 467 -4.79 -6.13 30.62
CA THR A 467 -3.94 -7.26 31.02
C THR A 467 -4.60 -8.60 30.66
N THR A 468 -3.90 -9.71 30.88
CA THR A 468 -4.45 -11.08 30.85
C THR A 468 -4.32 -11.72 32.23
N HIS A 469 -5.23 -12.64 32.59
CA HIS A 469 -5.27 -13.33 33.89
C HIS A 469 -5.15 -14.86 33.74
N PRO A 470 -3.98 -15.38 33.31
CA PRO A 470 -3.76 -16.82 33.07
C PRO A 470 -3.98 -17.69 34.33
N GLU A 471 -3.97 -17.10 35.53
CA GLU A 471 -4.29 -17.76 36.79
C GLU A 471 -5.74 -18.26 36.85
N MET A 472 -6.67 -17.67 36.09
CA MET A 472 -8.07 -18.14 35.98
C MET A 472 -8.20 -19.54 35.36
N LEU A 473 -7.11 -20.11 34.87
CA LEU A 473 -7.06 -21.38 34.14
C LEU A 473 -6.19 -22.45 34.82
N ILE A 474 -5.63 -22.22 36.02
CA ILE A 474 -4.69 -23.15 36.67
C ILE A 474 -5.29 -24.56 36.85
N ASP A 475 -6.56 -24.65 37.24
CA ASP A 475 -7.23 -25.94 37.50
C ASP A 475 -8.04 -26.47 36.30
N LYS A 476 -7.88 -25.86 35.12
CA LYS A 476 -8.70 -26.17 33.94
C LYS A 476 -7.95 -27.03 32.94
N LYS A 477 -8.62 -28.04 32.38
CA LYS A 477 -8.06 -28.93 31.36
C LYS A 477 -7.89 -28.17 30.04
N VAL A 478 -6.73 -28.28 29.42
CA VAL A 478 -6.47 -27.73 28.09
C VAL A 478 -7.38 -28.41 27.06
N ARG A 479 -8.18 -27.60 26.36
CA ARG A 479 -9.07 -28.03 25.28
C ARG A 479 -8.26 -28.42 24.05
N THR A 480 -8.76 -29.41 23.31
CA THR A 480 -8.07 -29.86 22.09
C THR A 480 -8.03 -28.76 21.04
N GLU A 481 -9.07 -27.92 20.97
CA GLU A 481 -9.14 -26.77 20.08
C GLU A 481 -7.99 -25.78 20.26
N SER A 482 -7.54 -25.56 21.50
CA SER A 482 -6.39 -24.70 21.78
C SER A 482 -5.10 -25.29 21.19
N LYS A 483 -4.91 -26.61 21.27
CA LYS A 483 -3.77 -27.29 20.62
C LYS A 483 -3.85 -27.22 19.10
N ILE A 484 -5.06 -27.32 18.54
CA ILE A 484 -5.26 -27.13 17.09
C ILE A 484 -4.87 -25.70 16.70
N VAL A 485 -5.28 -24.67 17.45
CA VAL A 485 -4.85 -23.28 17.19
C VAL A 485 -3.32 -23.15 17.17
N GLU A 486 -2.62 -23.68 18.16
CA GLU A 486 -1.14 -23.67 18.16
C GLU A 486 -0.58 -24.37 16.91
N THR A 487 -1.16 -25.51 16.54
CA THR A 487 -0.74 -26.27 15.35
C THR A 487 -0.94 -25.46 14.07
N LEU A 488 -2.08 -24.79 13.91
CA LEU A 488 -2.36 -23.94 12.75
C LEU A 488 -1.37 -22.77 12.66
N ILE A 489 -1.02 -22.15 13.79
CA ILE A 489 -0.06 -21.03 13.85
C ILE A 489 1.36 -21.51 13.50
N TRP A 490 1.79 -22.69 13.97
CA TRP A 490 3.10 -23.25 13.58
C TRP A 490 3.24 -23.43 12.06
N ARG A 491 2.13 -23.61 11.34
CA ARG A 491 2.15 -23.81 9.89
C ARG A 491 2.36 -22.52 9.09
N THR A 492 2.10 -21.32 9.66
CA THR A 492 2.16 -20.07 8.88
C THR A 492 3.57 -19.68 8.44
N ASP A 493 4.61 -20.11 9.16
CA ASP A 493 6.03 -19.82 8.86
C ASP A 493 6.65 -20.72 7.76
N TYR A 494 5.93 -21.73 7.27
CA TYR A 494 6.44 -22.62 6.21
C TYR A 494 6.15 -22.04 4.81
N PRO A 495 7.10 -22.12 3.85
CA PRO A 495 8.32 -22.93 3.84
C PRO A 495 9.59 -22.28 4.38
N PHE A 496 9.48 -21.14 5.07
CA PHE A 496 10.65 -20.33 5.43
C PHE A 496 11.39 -20.84 6.68
N ASN A 497 10.72 -21.61 7.56
CA ASN A 497 11.29 -22.10 8.80
C ASN A 497 11.09 -23.62 9.01
N GLU A 498 12.17 -24.39 8.93
CA GLU A 498 12.16 -25.85 9.13
C GLU A 498 11.80 -26.24 10.57
N ASN A 499 12.21 -25.45 11.58
CA ASN A 499 11.86 -25.72 12.98
C ASN A 499 10.34 -25.57 13.21
N ALA A 500 9.71 -24.57 12.58
CA ALA A 500 8.28 -24.39 12.65
C ALA A 500 7.54 -25.60 12.03
N TYR A 501 8.02 -26.08 10.88
CA TYR A 501 7.49 -27.28 10.23
C TYR A 501 7.66 -28.55 11.08
N ASN A 502 8.79 -28.71 11.76
CA ASN A 502 9.02 -29.84 12.67
C ASN A 502 8.07 -29.79 13.87
N ASN A 503 7.85 -28.62 14.46
CA ASN A 503 6.90 -28.43 15.56
C ASN A 503 5.45 -28.69 15.11
N PHE A 504 5.06 -28.20 13.93
CA PHE A 504 3.77 -28.51 13.31
C PHE A 504 3.54 -30.02 13.18
N ASN A 505 4.49 -30.74 12.58
CA ASN A 505 4.40 -32.20 12.44
C ASN A 505 4.40 -32.93 13.78
N HIS A 506 5.14 -32.43 14.77
CA HIS A 506 5.15 -33.00 16.11
C HIS A 506 3.78 -32.88 16.77
N LEU A 507 3.15 -31.71 16.71
CA LEU A 507 1.81 -31.49 17.28
C LEU A 507 0.73 -32.28 16.54
N LEU A 508 0.80 -32.37 15.21
CA LEU A 508 -0.10 -33.23 14.43
C LEU A 508 -0.04 -34.69 14.90
N LYS A 509 1.17 -35.24 15.11
CA LYS A 509 1.35 -36.60 15.62
C LYS A 509 0.79 -36.80 17.03
N GLN A 510 0.90 -35.79 17.90
CA GLN A 510 0.31 -35.85 19.24
C GLN A 510 -1.23 -35.88 19.23
N MET A 511 -1.86 -35.40 18.16
CA MET A 511 -3.32 -35.36 18.01
C MET A 511 -3.90 -36.59 17.28
N ASP A 512 -3.06 -37.51 16.84
CA ASP A 512 -3.46 -38.76 16.18
C ASP A 512 -4.02 -39.78 17.19
N SER A 513 -5.17 -39.46 17.79
CA SER A 513 -5.85 -40.28 18.80
C SER A 513 -7.16 -40.91 18.29
N GLY A 514 -7.43 -40.84 16.98
CA GLY A 514 -8.59 -41.44 16.31
C GLY A 514 -9.90 -40.63 16.34
N GLU A 515 -10.07 -39.69 17.28
CA GLU A 515 -11.26 -38.81 17.35
C GLU A 515 -11.17 -37.60 16.41
N ILE A 516 -9.96 -37.26 15.95
CA ILE A 516 -9.66 -36.05 15.18
C ILE A 516 -8.93 -36.45 13.91
N SER A 517 -9.46 -36.00 12.76
CA SER A 517 -8.81 -36.21 11.47
C SER A 517 -7.61 -35.27 11.34
N VAL A 518 -6.41 -35.83 11.43
CA VAL A 518 -5.13 -35.12 11.29
C VAL A 518 -5.01 -34.52 9.88
N GLU A 519 -5.48 -35.24 8.86
CA GLU A 519 -5.49 -34.78 7.47
C GLU A 519 -6.39 -33.55 7.29
N LYS A 520 -7.55 -33.52 7.96
CA LYS A 520 -8.44 -32.35 7.94
C LYS A 520 -7.80 -31.14 8.62
N ILE A 521 -7.13 -31.33 9.76
CA ILE A 521 -6.38 -30.25 10.42
C ILE A 521 -5.26 -29.75 9.50
N ASN A 522 -4.50 -30.66 8.90
CA ASN A 522 -3.44 -30.31 7.96
C ASN A 522 -4.00 -29.45 6.82
N LEU A 523 -5.13 -29.83 6.23
CA LEU A 523 -5.77 -29.07 5.16
C LEU A 523 -6.22 -27.67 5.61
N ILE A 524 -6.77 -27.53 6.83
CA ILE A 524 -7.13 -26.22 7.38
C ILE A 524 -5.85 -25.37 7.62
N ALA A 525 -4.76 -25.98 8.10
CA ALA A 525 -3.48 -25.32 8.32
C ALA A 525 -2.85 -24.82 7.01
N GLU A 526 -2.89 -25.65 5.96
CA GLU A 526 -2.48 -25.28 4.61
C GLU A 526 -3.31 -24.09 4.10
N ILE A 527 -4.63 -24.11 4.25
CA ILE A 527 -5.50 -23.01 3.81
C ILE A 527 -5.21 -21.71 4.58
N LEU A 528 -4.99 -21.78 5.90
CA LEU A 528 -4.61 -20.61 6.69
C LEU A 528 -3.26 -20.04 6.22
N SER A 529 -2.25 -20.89 6.04
CA SER A 529 -0.95 -20.47 5.51
C SER A 529 -1.07 -19.87 4.12
N LEU A 530 -1.90 -20.45 3.24
CA LEU A 530 -2.18 -19.87 1.92
C LEU A 530 -2.86 -18.51 2.03
N ALA A 531 -3.80 -18.33 2.96
CA ALA A 531 -4.48 -17.06 3.17
C ALA A 531 -3.50 -15.98 3.63
N ASP A 532 -2.66 -16.27 4.63
CA ASP A 532 -1.63 -15.36 5.13
C ASP A 532 -0.66 -14.92 4.03
N LEU A 533 -0.13 -15.90 3.31
CA LEU A 533 0.87 -15.68 2.27
C LEU A 533 0.33 -14.99 1.01
N SER A 534 -0.97 -15.14 0.70
CA SER A 534 -1.58 -14.58 -0.51
C SER A 534 -2.40 -13.30 -0.31
N VAL A 535 -2.75 -12.94 0.93
CA VAL A 535 -3.74 -11.89 1.20
C VAL A 535 -3.34 -10.54 0.62
N THR A 536 -2.06 -10.16 0.69
CA THR A 536 -1.54 -8.92 0.11
C THR A 536 -1.88 -8.77 -1.38
N TYR A 537 -1.79 -9.86 -2.13
CA TYR A 537 -2.02 -9.89 -3.57
C TYR A 537 -3.49 -10.06 -3.94
N LEU A 538 -4.27 -10.74 -3.09
CA LEU A 538 -5.71 -10.92 -3.27
C LEU A 538 -6.51 -9.68 -2.84
N SER A 539 -6.02 -8.90 -1.88
CA SER A 539 -6.74 -7.77 -1.28
C SER A 539 -6.46 -6.42 -1.95
N SER A 540 -5.31 -6.28 -2.61
CA SER A 540 -4.79 -4.99 -3.07
C SER A 540 -4.80 -4.81 -4.59
N ASP A 541 -4.88 -3.55 -5.03
CA ASP A 541 -4.51 -3.17 -6.40
C ASP A 541 -2.98 -3.24 -6.57
N PRO A 542 -2.45 -3.39 -7.81
CA PRO A 542 -1.02 -3.66 -8.02
C PRO A 542 -0.05 -2.67 -7.37
N LEU A 543 -0.34 -1.37 -7.41
CA LEU A 543 0.50 -0.35 -6.75
C LEU A 543 0.51 -0.49 -5.23
N LEU A 544 -0.64 -0.79 -4.65
CA LEU A 544 -0.77 -0.96 -3.20
C LEU A 544 -0.12 -2.27 -2.76
N ALA A 545 -0.26 -3.34 -3.54
CA ALA A 545 0.45 -4.60 -3.34
C ALA A 545 1.97 -4.36 -3.37
N TRP A 546 2.49 -3.60 -4.35
CA TRP A 546 3.90 -3.23 -4.40
C TRP A 546 4.36 -2.47 -3.16
N ASN A 547 3.59 -1.46 -2.74
CA ASN A 547 3.92 -0.73 -1.52
C ASN A 547 4.01 -1.66 -0.29
N ARG A 548 3.06 -2.58 -0.13
CA ARG A 548 3.04 -3.54 0.97
C ARG A 548 4.21 -4.53 0.92
N VAL A 549 4.57 -5.00 -0.28
CA VAL A 549 5.77 -5.84 -0.49
C VAL A 549 7.04 -5.09 -0.09
N VAL A 550 7.17 -3.81 -0.48
CA VAL A 550 8.31 -3.00 -0.07
C VAL A 550 8.36 -2.87 1.45
N LYS A 551 7.23 -2.60 2.11
CA LYS A 551 7.14 -2.52 3.58
C LYS A 551 7.53 -3.84 4.26
N LEU A 552 7.06 -4.98 3.74
CA LEU A 552 7.46 -6.30 4.22
C LEU A 552 8.98 -6.49 4.15
N TYR A 553 9.61 -6.09 3.04
CA TYR A 553 11.07 -6.20 2.88
C TYR A 553 11.84 -5.25 3.79
N GLU A 554 11.36 -4.01 3.94
CA GLU A 554 11.92 -3.04 4.88
C GLU A 554 11.81 -3.51 6.33
N GLU A 555 10.71 -4.18 6.69
CA GLU A 555 10.48 -4.77 8.01
C GLU A 555 11.43 -5.94 8.27
N LEU A 556 11.59 -6.83 7.27
CA LEU A 556 12.49 -7.99 7.29
C LEU A 556 13.98 -7.65 7.10
N ASP A 557 14.31 -6.38 6.85
CA ASP A 557 15.66 -5.92 6.50
C ASP A 557 16.25 -6.64 5.26
N PHE A 558 15.38 -6.98 4.31
CA PHE A 558 15.78 -7.57 3.05
C PHE A 558 16.09 -6.49 2.01
N PRO A 559 17.07 -6.71 1.11
CA PRO A 559 17.33 -5.78 0.03
C PRO A 559 16.08 -5.59 -0.85
N ILE A 560 15.53 -4.37 -0.90
CA ILE A 560 14.34 -4.03 -1.73
C ILE A 560 14.57 -4.41 -3.20
N VAL A 561 15.83 -4.35 -3.64
CA VAL A 561 16.24 -4.74 -4.98
C VAL A 561 15.97 -6.22 -5.31
N GLU A 562 15.81 -7.08 -4.32
CA GLU A 562 15.45 -8.50 -4.52
C GLU A 562 13.93 -8.72 -4.50
N ALA A 563 13.15 -7.73 -4.03
CA ALA A 563 11.73 -7.87 -3.76
C ALA A 563 10.93 -8.31 -4.98
N VAL A 564 11.19 -7.73 -6.15
CA VAL A 564 10.51 -8.11 -7.40
C VAL A 564 10.77 -9.57 -7.73
N SER A 565 12.04 -9.98 -7.80
CA SER A 565 12.43 -11.32 -8.22
C SER A 565 11.96 -12.42 -7.25
N ARG A 566 12.04 -12.15 -5.95
CA ARG A 566 11.58 -13.08 -4.91
C ARG A 566 10.06 -13.15 -4.87
N THR A 567 9.37 -12.01 -5.03
CA THR A 567 7.89 -11.98 -5.14
C THR A 567 7.43 -12.72 -6.38
N ASP A 568 8.09 -12.54 -7.52
CA ASP A 568 7.79 -13.24 -8.77
C ASP A 568 7.93 -14.76 -8.63
N ARG A 569 9.05 -15.22 -8.06
CA ARG A 569 9.27 -16.63 -7.73
C ARG A 569 8.21 -17.15 -6.78
N PHE A 570 7.90 -16.39 -5.74
CA PHE A 570 6.87 -16.72 -4.77
C PHE A 570 5.48 -16.86 -5.42
N LEU A 571 5.07 -15.90 -6.24
CA LEU A 571 3.81 -15.91 -6.99
C LEU A 571 3.74 -17.10 -7.95
N SER A 572 4.85 -17.45 -8.60
CA SER A 572 4.91 -18.60 -9.50
C SER A 572 4.74 -19.93 -8.76
N LEU A 573 5.44 -20.11 -7.62
CA LEU A 573 5.30 -21.31 -6.79
C LEU A 573 3.87 -21.47 -6.23
N PHE A 574 3.29 -20.36 -5.77
CA PHE A 574 1.92 -20.33 -5.25
C PHE A 574 0.87 -20.55 -6.33
N SER A 575 1.03 -19.90 -7.49
CA SER A 575 0.10 -20.02 -8.61
C SER A 575 0.08 -21.42 -9.18
N GLU A 576 1.19 -22.17 -9.09
CA GLU A 576 1.30 -23.55 -9.55
C GLU A 576 0.73 -24.59 -8.56
N GLY A 577 0.59 -24.24 -7.28
CA GLY A 577 0.10 -25.11 -6.22
C GLY A 577 -1.32 -25.64 -6.47
N SER A 578 -1.50 -26.97 -6.40
CA SER A 578 -2.77 -27.64 -6.70
C SER A 578 -3.92 -27.21 -5.77
N LEU A 579 -3.64 -27.05 -4.48
CA LEU A 579 -4.63 -26.63 -3.49
C LEU A 579 -5.08 -25.17 -3.71
N PHE A 580 -4.14 -24.25 -3.94
CA PHE A 580 -4.48 -22.85 -4.19
C PHE A 580 -5.33 -22.70 -5.46
N LYS A 581 -4.95 -23.38 -6.55
CA LYS A 581 -5.75 -23.43 -7.80
C LYS A 581 -7.16 -23.96 -7.55
N ASP A 582 -7.31 -25.07 -6.82
CA ASP A 582 -8.64 -25.61 -6.46
C ASP A 582 -9.47 -24.56 -5.71
N ILE A 583 -8.90 -23.89 -4.71
CA ILE A 583 -9.61 -22.88 -3.91
C ILE A 583 -10.08 -21.70 -4.76
N ILE A 584 -9.18 -21.05 -5.51
CA ILE A 584 -9.51 -19.80 -6.21
C ILE A 584 -10.43 -20.02 -7.42
N THR A 585 -10.47 -21.23 -7.99
CA THR A 585 -11.33 -21.56 -9.14
C THR A 585 -12.75 -21.97 -8.72
N ARG A 586 -13.01 -22.19 -7.43
CA ARG A 586 -14.35 -22.53 -6.93
C ARG A 586 -15.35 -21.41 -7.16
N LYS A 587 -16.56 -21.79 -7.55
CA LYS A 587 -17.68 -20.86 -7.79
C LYS A 587 -18.00 -19.94 -6.61
N ASN A 588 -17.80 -20.41 -5.38
CA ASN A 588 -18.13 -19.66 -4.17
C ASN A 588 -17.02 -18.71 -3.71
N PHE A 589 -15.81 -18.79 -4.29
CA PHE A 589 -14.75 -17.84 -4.04
C PHE A 589 -15.06 -16.51 -4.75
N PRO A 590 -14.91 -15.33 -4.10
CA PRO A 590 -15.31 -14.06 -4.72
C PRO A 590 -14.53 -13.70 -5.98
N ASP A 591 -15.25 -13.31 -7.04
CA ASP A 591 -14.66 -12.90 -8.33
C ASP A 591 -13.71 -11.70 -8.20
N VAL A 592 -14.01 -10.77 -7.30
CA VAL A 592 -13.18 -9.58 -7.08
C VAL A 592 -11.76 -9.95 -6.66
N PHE A 593 -11.60 -10.98 -5.82
CA PHE A 593 -10.27 -11.46 -5.41
C PHE A 593 -9.55 -12.18 -6.56
N ARG A 594 -10.27 -12.96 -7.38
CA ARG A 594 -9.69 -13.55 -8.61
C ARG A 594 -9.17 -12.47 -9.56
N GLN A 595 -9.95 -11.41 -9.76
CA GLN A 595 -9.58 -10.30 -10.63
C GLN A 595 -8.34 -9.57 -10.11
N LYS A 596 -8.30 -9.27 -8.81
CA LYS A 596 -7.13 -8.65 -8.18
C LYS A 596 -5.89 -9.52 -8.28
N TRP A 597 -6.01 -10.82 -7.98
CA TRP A 597 -4.93 -11.78 -8.19
C TRP A 597 -4.42 -11.76 -9.63
N GLY A 598 -5.31 -11.81 -10.62
CA GLY A 598 -4.92 -11.74 -12.03
C GLY A 598 -4.16 -10.46 -12.37
N ASN A 599 -4.67 -9.30 -11.93
CA ASN A 599 -4.02 -8.00 -12.16
C ASN A 599 -2.65 -7.91 -11.49
N VAL A 600 -2.53 -8.39 -10.25
CA VAL A 600 -1.30 -8.37 -9.47
C VAL A 600 -0.30 -9.38 -10.03
N TYR A 601 -0.73 -10.58 -10.38
CA TYR A 601 0.10 -11.58 -11.05
C TYR A 601 0.64 -11.03 -12.37
N GLN A 602 -0.23 -10.46 -13.22
CA GLN A 602 0.20 -9.78 -14.44
C GLN A 602 1.20 -8.65 -14.14
N PHE A 603 0.91 -7.81 -13.15
CA PHE A 603 1.81 -6.71 -12.79
C PHE A 603 3.18 -7.21 -12.33
N PHE A 604 3.26 -8.14 -11.37
CA PHE A 604 4.52 -8.63 -10.81
C PHE A 604 5.27 -9.63 -11.68
N HIS A 605 4.55 -10.53 -12.35
CA HIS A 605 5.15 -11.56 -13.20
C HIS A 605 5.44 -11.00 -14.60
N GLU A 606 4.44 -10.48 -15.31
CA GLU A 606 4.63 -9.97 -16.69
C GLU A 606 5.32 -8.60 -16.69
N GLY A 607 5.11 -7.78 -15.67
CA GLY A 607 5.79 -6.50 -15.48
C GLY A 607 7.20 -6.60 -14.90
N ASN A 608 7.68 -7.80 -14.52
CA ASN A 608 9.08 -8.00 -14.15
C ASN A 608 9.96 -7.75 -15.40
N PRO A 609 10.90 -6.78 -15.38
CA PRO A 609 11.73 -6.51 -16.54
C PRO A 609 12.56 -7.71 -16.98
N ALA A 610 12.85 -8.68 -16.13
CA ALA A 610 13.46 -9.93 -16.57
C ALA A 610 12.56 -10.72 -17.54
N ASN A 611 11.27 -10.82 -17.24
CA ASN A 611 10.28 -11.46 -18.11
C ASN A 611 10.00 -10.61 -19.34
N LYS A 612 9.96 -9.28 -19.20
CA LYS A 612 9.91 -8.34 -20.32
C LYS A 612 11.13 -8.47 -21.24
N ILE A 613 12.34 -8.56 -20.69
CA ILE A 613 13.60 -8.74 -21.43
C ILE A 613 13.59 -10.09 -22.13
N ASN A 614 13.22 -11.18 -21.45
CA ASN A 614 13.13 -12.49 -22.08
C ASN A 614 12.10 -12.52 -23.22
N SER A 615 10.96 -11.86 -23.05
CA SER A 615 9.94 -11.70 -24.10
C SER A 615 10.44 -10.83 -25.26
N LEU A 616 11.11 -9.71 -24.96
CA LEU A 616 11.75 -8.84 -25.95
C LEU A 616 12.82 -9.58 -26.75
N ILE A 617 13.66 -10.38 -26.11
CA ILE A 617 14.65 -11.24 -26.78
C ILE A 617 13.94 -12.23 -27.70
N LEU A 618 12.88 -12.88 -27.22
CA LEU A 618 12.13 -13.87 -28.00
C LEU A 618 11.47 -13.22 -29.23
N ASP A 619 10.82 -12.08 -29.06
CA ASP A 619 10.21 -11.32 -30.14
C ASP A 619 11.25 -10.78 -31.11
N ALA A 620 12.36 -10.24 -30.62
CA ALA A 620 13.44 -9.72 -31.44
C ALA A 620 14.08 -10.82 -32.29
N LYS A 621 14.24 -12.04 -31.77
CA LYS A 621 14.74 -13.20 -32.54
C LYS A 621 13.87 -13.58 -33.72
N THR A 622 12.60 -13.16 -33.76
CA THR A 622 11.73 -13.39 -34.92
C THR A 622 11.95 -12.39 -36.06
N LYS A 623 12.62 -11.26 -35.79
CA LYS A 623 12.73 -10.10 -36.70
C LYS A 623 14.15 -9.67 -37.01
N PHE A 624 15.11 -10.00 -36.15
CA PHE A 624 16.50 -9.53 -36.22
C PHE A 624 17.48 -10.70 -36.18
N ASP A 625 18.65 -10.50 -36.81
CA ASP A 625 19.66 -11.55 -36.99
C ASP A 625 20.44 -11.83 -35.70
N LYS A 626 20.61 -10.81 -34.85
CA LYS A 626 21.38 -10.90 -33.60
C LYS A 626 20.77 -10.05 -32.50
N ILE A 627 20.96 -10.51 -31.28
CA ILE A 627 20.61 -9.81 -30.06
C ILE A 627 21.87 -9.34 -29.35
N ASN A 628 22.01 -8.02 -29.23
CA ASN A 628 23.09 -7.35 -28.51
C ASN A 628 22.56 -6.76 -27.21
N MET A 629 23.27 -6.96 -26.10
CA MET A 629 22.84 -6.47 -24.80
C MET A 629 23.98 -5.84 -23.99
N ASP A 630 23.77 -4.64 -23.46
CA ASP A 630 24.60 -4.05 -22.42
C ASP A 630 23.80 -3.99 -21.13
N VAL A 631 24.18 -4.77 -20.12
CA VAL A 631 23.42 -4.86 -18.86
C VAL A 631 23.86 -3.84 -17.81
N ARG A 632 24.91 -3.06 -18.07
CA ARG A 632 25.47 -2.08 -17.13
C ARG A 632 25.93 -0.82 -17.87
N THR A 633 25.04 -0.29 -18.69
CA THR A 633 25.32 0.85 -19.56
C THR A 633 25.61 2.10 -18.73
N SER A 634 26.84 2.63 -18.86
CA SER A 634 27.22 3.93 -18.31
C SER A 634 26.93 5.08 -19.28
N SER A 635 26.86 4.79 -20.58
CA SER A 635 26.43 5.72 -21.62
C SER A 635 25.73 4.97 -22.76
N CYS A 636 24.56 5.45 -23.17
CA CYS A 636 23.78 4.85 -24.24
C CYS A 636 24.25 5.23 -25.64
N ASP A 637 25.20 6.15 -25.78
CA ASP A 637 25.67 6.66 -27.08
C ASP A 637 26.20 5.53 -27.98
N PHE A 638 26.91 4.58 -27.38
CA PHE A 638 27.42 3.42 -28.10
C PHE A 638 26.29 2.52 -28.65
N LEU A 639 25.24 2.31 -27.86
CA LEU A 639 24.08 1.52 -28.27
C LEU A 639 23.26 2.24 -29.34
N ILE A 640 23.02 3.54 -29.18
CA ILE A 640 22.26 4.35 -30.14
C ILE A 640 22.98 4.36 -31.50
N SER A 641 24.28 4.65 -31.51
CA SER A 641 25.08 4.68 -32.73
C SER A 641 25.09 3.32 -33.45
N ASN A 642 25.24 2.22 -32.71
CA ASN A 642 25.18 0.89 -33.31
C ASN A 642 23.79 0.53 -33.82
N ALA A 643 22.72 0.86 -33.09
CA ALA A 643 21.35 0.61 -33.53
C ALA A 643 21.02 1.34 -34.84
N LEU A 644 21.46 2.59 -34.99
CA LEU A 644 21.31 3.36 -36.22
C LEU A 644 22.07 2.75 -37.41
N ASN A 645 23.27 2.23 -37.17
CA ASN A 645 24.14 1.68 -38.21
C ASN A 645 23.81 0.22 -38.59
N LYS A 646 23.32 -0.58 -37.65
CA LYS A 646 23.08 -2.02 -37.80
C LYS A 646 21.59 -2.36 -37.63
N LYS A 647 20.79 -1.99 -38.63
CA LYS A 647 19.33 -2.14 -38.59
C LYS A 647 18.83 -3.59 -38.55
N ASN A 648 19.67 -4.56 -38.89
CA ASN A 648 19.36 -5.98 -38.83
C ASN A 648 19.68 -6.62 -37.47
N GLU A 649 20.34 -5.89 -36.56
CA GLU A 649 20.62 -6.35 -35.21
C GLU A 649 19.75 -5.59 -34.20
N TYR A 650 19.37 -6.25 -33.11
CA TYR A 650 18.58 -5.66 -32.03
C TYR A 650 19.46 -5.32 -30.83
N PHE A 651 19.24 -4.17 -30.21
CA PHE A 651 20.06 -3.65 -29.11
C PHE A 651 19.21 -3.43 -27.86
N ILE A 652 19.69 -3.95 -26.73
CA ILE A 652 19.06 -3.78 -25.42
C ILE A 652 20.07 -3.14 -24.47
N GLY A 653 19.74 -1.96 -23.93
CA GLY A 653 20.54 -1.28 -22.91
C GLY A 653 19.85 -1.31 -21.55
N ILE A 654 20.55 -1.74 -20.51
CA ILE A 654 20.09 -1.67 -19.13
C ILE A 654 20.88 -0.58 -18.41
N VAL A 655 20.16 0.45 -17.96
CA VAL A 655 20.77 1.66 -17.41
C VAL A 655 20.36 1.80 -15.94
N LYS A 656 21.35 1.97 -15.06
CA LYS A 656 21.12 2.22 -13.63
C LYS A 656 21.01 3.72 -13.31
N ASP A 657 21.71 4.57 -14.04
CA ASP A 657 21.76 6.01 -13.78
C ASP A 657 20.56 6.75 -14.42
N LYS A 658 19.76 7.42 -13.59
CA LYS A 658 18.60 8.22 -14.03
C LYS A 658 19.01 9.34 -15.00
N ALA A 659 20.13 9.99 -14.74
CA ALA A 659 20.56 11.12 -15.57
C ALA A 659 20.81 10.65 -17.00
N GLU A 660 21.36 9.44 -17.15
CA GLU A 660 21.63 8.86 -18.46
C GLU A 660 20.37 8.37 -19.18
N ILE A 661 19.40 7.75 -18.47
CA ILE A 661 18.10 7.38 -19.07
C ILE A 661 17.43 8.62 -19.66
N ILE A 662 17.38 9.70 -18.89
CA ILE A 662 16.77 10.98 -19.28
C ILE A 662 17.49 11.57 -20.49
N ASN A 663 18.83 11.64 -20.44
CA ASN A 663 19.67 12.13 -21.53
C ASN A 663 19.41 11.33 -22.81
N THR A 664 19.35 10.01 -22.68
CA THR A 664 19.07 9.07 -23.78
C THR A 664 17.68 9.29 -24.37
N GLN A 665 16.65 9.40 -23.53
CA GLN A 665 15.27 9.68 -23.98
C GLN A 665 15.18 11.02 -24.71
N ALA A 666 15.89 12.05 -24.22
CA ALA A 666 15.96 13.34 -24.89
C ALA A 666 16.63 13.22 -26.27
N LYS A 667 17.74 12.49 -26.39
CA LYS A 667 18.43 12.20 -27.66
C LYS A 667 17.56 11.42 -28.64
N LEU A 668 16.75 10.50 -28.14
CA LEU A 668 15.83 9.69 -28.95
C LEU A 668 14.54 10.45 -29.31
N SER A 669 14.28 11.61 -28.70
CA SER A 669 13.09 12.42 -28.97
C SER A 669 13.12 12.93 -30.42
N GLY A 670 12.27 12.35 -31.27
CA GLY A 670 12.20 12.67 -32.70
C GLY A 670 13.01 11.74 -33.62
N ILE A 671 13.80 10.81 -33.06
CA ILE A 671 14.51 9.78 -33.82
C ILE A 671 13.75 8.45 -33.68
N LYS A 672 13.23 7.92 -34.79
CA LYS A 672 12.58 6.61 -34.78
C LYS A 672 13.62 5.50 -34.94
N ILE A 673 13.90 4.79 -33.85
CA ILE A 673 14.78 3.61 -33.83
C ILE A 673 13.92 2.39 -33.47
N ASP A 674 13.68 1.51 -34.44
CA ASP A 674 12.80 0.34 -34.27
C ASP A 674 13.55 -0.91 -33.70
N ASN A 675 14.88 -0.83 -33.58
CA ASN A 675 15.77 -1.92 -33.17
C ASN A 675 16.58 -1.64 -31.90
N LEU A 676 16.11 -0.72 -31.05
CA LEU A 676 16.74 -0.34 -29.78
C LEU A 676 15.70 -0.26 -28.67
N GLU A 677 15.98 -0.91 -27.55
CA GLU A 677 15.22 -0.75 -26.31
C GLU A 677 16.16 -0.38 -25.16
N ILE A 678 15.82 0.67 -24.42
CA ILE A 678 16.56 1.13 -23.25
C ILE A 678 15.68 0.95 -22.02
N LEU A 679 16.11 0.12 -21.08
CA LEU A 679 15.35 -0.25 -19.89
C LEU A 679 16.07 0.23 -18.60
N PRO A 680 15.33 0.76 -17.62
CA PRO A 680 15.89 1.00 -16.29
C PRO A 680 16.19 -0.34 -15.60
N GLY A 681 17.33 -0.44 -14.91
CA GLY A 681 17.61 -1.65 -14.14
C GLY A 681 19.01 -1.78 -13.54
N ASN A 682 19.19 -2.77 -12.66
CA ASN A 682 20.48 -3.14 -12.09
C ASN A 682 20.97 -4.47 -12.70
N SER A 683 22.20 -4.47 -13.25
CA SER A 683 22.86 -5.64 -13.84
C SER A 683 22.79 -6.87 -12.94
N ASP A 684 23.06 -6.65 -11.65
CA ASP A 684 23.26 -7.73 -10.68
C ASP A 684 21.94 -8.48 -10.41
N ASN A 685 20.82 -7.80 -10.61
CA ASN A 685 19.48 -8.37 -10.42
C ASN A 685 18.91 -8.94 -11.71
N ILE A 686 19.25 -8.38 -12.87
CA ILE A 686 18.63 -8.76 -14.14
C ILE A 686 19.34 -9.98 -14.74
N LEU A 687 20.67 -10.01 -14.67
CA LEU A 687 21.50 -11.06 -15.29
C LEU A 687 21.09 -12.49 -14.91
N PRO A 688 20.85 -12.82 -13.62
CA PRO A 688 20.49 -14.19 -13.24
C PRO A 688 19.24 -14.73 -13.96
N PHE A 689 18.29 -13.86 -14.29
CA PHE A 689 16.99 -14.22 -14.85
C PHE A 689 16.92 -14.16 -16.38
N ILE A 690 17.95 -13.64 -17.05
CA ILE A 690 18.06 -13.77 -18.50
C ILE A 690 18.18 -15.26 -18.83
N LYS A 691 17.40 -15.74 -19.80
CA LYS A 691 17.43 -17.15 -20.22
C LYS A 691 18.83 -17.53 -20.72
N ASP A 692 19.32 -18.72 -20.35
CA ASP A 692 20.60 -19.21 -20.84
C ASP A 692 20.62 -19.34 -22.37
N LYS A 693 21.78 -19.10 -22.98
CA LYS A 693 21.99 -19.15 -24.45
C LYS A 693 21.03 -18.27 -25.25
N SER A 694 20.59 -17.14 -24.69
CA SER A 694 19.58 -16.29 -25.31
C SER A 694 20.15 -15.05 -25.99
N VAL A 695 21.35 -14.60 -25.61
CA VAL A 695 21.99 -13.36 -26.10
C VAL A 695 23.16 -13.70 -27.01
N ASP A 696 23.26 -13.05 -28.17
CA ASP A 696 24.34 -13.30 -29.12
C ASP A 696 25.59 -12.49 -28.78
N ASN A 697 25.45 -11.22 -28.39
CA ASN A 697 26.59 -10.42 -27.93
C ASN A 697 26.28 -9.65 -26.65
N PHE A 698 27.15 -9.74 -25.65
CA PHE A 698 27.16 -8.78 -24.54
C PHE A 698 28.10 -7.62 -24.84
N ILE A 699 27.71 -6.43 -24.46
CA ILE A 699 28.51 -5.21 -24.58
C ILE A 699 28.83 -4.72 -23.16
N VAL A 700 30.05 -4.24 -22.93
CA VAL A 700 30.52 -3.70 -21.66
C VAL A 700 31.05 -2.30 -21.89
N THR A 701 30.27 -1.29 -21.49
CA THR A 701 30.62 0.15 -21.66
C THR A 701 31.23 0.81 -20.43
N ILE A 702 31.43 0.09 -19.31
CA ILE A 702 31.89 0.68 -18.03
C ILE A 702 33.27 1.38 -18.11
N PHE A 703 34.10 0.99 -19.09
CA PHE A 703 35.41 1.62 -19.34
C PHE A 703 35.28 2.89 -20.19
N TYR A 704 34.16 3.07 -20.87
CA TYR A 704 33.71 4.31 -21.52
C TYR A 704 32.80 5.12 -20.58
N ASP A 705 33.28 5.38 -19.36
CA ASP A 705 32.60 6.25 -18.38
C ASP A 705 33.51 7.43 -18.06
N LYS A 706 33.06 8.64 -18.44
CA LYS A 706 33.75 9.92 -18.20
C LYS A 706 33.57 10.45 -16.77
N SER A 707 32.78 9.77 -15.93
CA SER A 707 32.55 10.17 -14.55
C SER A 707 33.80 9.92 -13.67
N LYS A 708 34.16 10.89 -12.82
CA LYS A 708 35.34 10.82 -11.92
C LYS A 708 35.17 9.85 -10.73
N LYS A 709 34.19 8.95 -10.75
CA LYS A 709 33.91 8.05 -9.61
C LYS A 709 34.97 6.96 -9.54
N ALA A 710 35.67 6.88 -8.40
CA ALA A 710 36.63 5.82 -8.11
C ALA A 710 35.89 4.48 -7.92
N ILE A 711 35.71 3.75 -9.02
CA ILE A 711 35.05 2.43 -9.03
C ILE A 711 36.09 1.42 -9.52
N ASN A 712 36.20 0.28 -8.85
CA ASN A 712 37.06 -0.82 -9.27
C ASN A 712 36.43 -1.54 -10.49
N LYS A 713 36.66 -0.99 -11.69
CA LYS A 713 36.10 -1.47 -12.97
C LYS A 713 36.57 -2.88 -13.33
N GLU A 714 37.79 -3.26 -12.92
CA GLU A 714 38.38 -4.59 -13.13
C GLU A 714 37.60 -5.69 -12.41
N ARG A 715 37.29 -5.50 -11.12
CA ARG A 715 36.48 -6.45 -10.35
C ARG A 715 35.08 -6.62 -10.96
N ILE A 716 34.50 -5.52 -11.45
CA ILE A 716 33.18 -5.54 -12.09
C ILE A 716 33.23 -6.36 -13.38
N LEU A 717 34.27 -6.16 -14.21
CA LEU A 717 34.46 -6.92 -15.45
C LEU A 717 34.54 -8.43 -15.17
N ASN A 718 35.35 -8.86 -14.19
CA ASN A 718 35.46 -10.28 -13.84
C ASN A 718 34.11 -10.90 -13.46
N ASN A 719 33.33 -10.21 -12.63
CA ASN A 719 32.01 -10.69 -12.22
C ASN A 719 31.05 -10.80 -13.41
N LEU A 720 31.08 -9.83 -14.32
CA LEU A 720 30.26 -9.82 -15.54
C LEU A 720 30.65 -10.95 -16.50
N LEU A 721 31.95 -11.16 -16.75
CA LEU A 721 32.43 -12.22 -17.65
C LEU A 721 32.01 -13.62 -17.17
N HIS A 722 32.10 -13.85 -15.85
CA HIS A 722 31.59 -15.07 -15.25
C HIS A 722 30.08 -15.22 -15.47
N ALA A 723 29.28 -14.18 -15.20
CA ALA A 723 27.83 -14.20 -15.36
C ALA A 723 27.37 -14.38 -16.82
N TYR A 724 28.04 -13.72 -17.78
CA TYR A 724 27.70 -13.79 -19.21
C TYR A 724 27.93 -15.17 -19.81
N SER A 725 28.86 -15.94 -19.24
CA SER A 725 29.32 -17.22 -19.80
C SER A 725 28.21 -18.26 -19.98
N LEU A 726 27.14 -18.19 -19.18
CA LEU A 726 25.96 -19.06 -19.26
C LEU A 726 24.87 -18.49 -20.18
N LYS A 727 24.85 -17.16 -20.35
CA LYS A 727 23.80 -16.42 -21.04
C LYS A 727 24.06 -16.27 -22.54
N LEU A 728 25.33 -16.35 -22.95
CA LEU A 728 25.76 -16.28 -24.34
C LEU A 728 25.28 -17.49 -25.15
N ASN A 729 24.78 -17.21 -26.35
CA ASN A 729 24.46 -18.21 -27.36
C ASN A 729 25.73 -18.88 -27.92
N GLN A 730 25.58 -20.02 -28.60
CA GLN A 730 26.71 -20.73 -29.19
C GLN A 730 27.42 -19.86 -30.25
N GLY A 731 28.71 -19.58 -30.03
CA GLY A 731 29.48 -18.67 -30.87
C GLY A 731 29.30 -17.18 -30.55
N GLY A 732 28.53 -16.83 -29.52
CA GLY A 732 28.33 -15.45 -29.07
C GLY A 732 29.60 -14.78 -28.54
N THR A 733 29.59 -13.44 -28.51
CA THR A 733 30.79 -12.64 -28.15
C THR A 733 30.53 -11.66 -27.01
N VAL A 734 31.60 -11.22 -26.34
CA VAL A 734 31.55 -10.07 -25.44
C VAL A 734 32.40 -8.96 -26.06
N GLN A 735 31.84 -7.75 -26.14
CA GLN A 735 32.48 -6.56 -26.67
C GLN A 735 32.77 -5.60 -25.53
N ILE A 736 34.05 -5.37 -25.23
CA ILE A 736 34.48 -4.44 -24.20
C ILE A 736 34.85 -3.12 -24.87
N VAL A 737 34.09 -2.07 -24.56
CA VAL A 737 34.28 -0.73 -25.13
C VAL A 737 35.15 0.09 -24.18
N VAL A 738 36.30 0.53 -24.66
CA VAL A 738 37.29 1.28 -23.86
C VAL A 738 37.61 2.63 -24.54
N ASP A 739 37.85 3.63 -23.72
CA ASP A 739 38.39 4.92 -24.18
C ASP A 739 39.87 4.76 -24.58
N HIS A 740 40.35 5.56 -25.53
CA HIS A 740 41.69 5.47 -26.12
C HIS A 740 42.83 5.67 -25.09
N GLY A 741 42.53 6.30 -23.94
CA GLY A 741 43.49 6.55 -22.86
C GLY A 741 43.61 5.44 -21.81
N ILE A 742 42.86 4.34 -21.92
CA ILE A 742 42.86 3.24 -20.94
C ILE A 742 43.88 2.17 -21.30
N ASP A 743 44.59 1.65 -20.29
CA ASP A 743 45.53 0.54 -20.44
C ASP A 743 44.80 -0.76 -20.81
N ILE A 744 44.85 -1.08 -22.11
CA ILE A 744 44.23 -2.25 -22.72
C ILE A 744 44.91 -3.54 -22.26
N GLU A 745 46.22 -3.54 -22.00
CA GLU A 745 46.94 -4.73 -21.56
C GLU A 745 46.46 -5.17 -20.18
N LYS A 746 46.17 -4.19 -19.32
CA LYS A 746 45.57 -4.45 -18.01
C LYS A 746 44.19 -5.10 -18.13
N ILE A 747 43.35 -4.67 -19.07
CA ILE A 747 42.01 -5.28 -19.29
C ILE A 747 42.15 -6.68 -19.88
N ILE A 748 43.03 -6.86 -20.88
CA ILE A 748 43.24 -8.16 -21.52
C ILE A 748 43.75 -9.20 -20.52
N SER A 749 44.60 -8.83 -19.56
CA SER A 749 45.09 -9.77 -18.54
C SER A 749 44.01 -10.38 -17.64
N HIS A 750 42.82 -9.79 -17.58
CA HIS A 750 41.69 -10.29 -16.79
C HIS A 750 40.80 -11.30 -17.55
N ILE A 751 40.92 -11.37 -18.88
CA ILE A 751 40.06 -12.17 -19.77
C ILE A 751 40.34 -13.69 -19.73
N PRO A 752 41.61 -14.16 -19.69
CA PRO A 752 41.93 -15.59 -19.69
C PRO A 752 41.38 -16.38 -18.51
N ASN A 753 41.08 -15.71 -17.38
CA ASN A 753 40.57 -16.34 -16.16
C ASN A 753 39.12 -16.86 -16.27
N HIS A 754 38.48 -16.69 -17.43
CA HIS A 754 37.06 -16.98 -17.64
C HIS A 754 36.78 -17.79 -18.92
N ASP A 755 37.79 -18.50 -19.45
CA ASP A 755 37.68 -19.31 -20.68
C ASP A 755 37.23 -18.52 -21.91
N TYR A 756 37.68 -17.27 -22.06
CA TYR A 756 37.45 -16.46 -23.27
C TYR A 756 38.74 -16.32 -24.08
N LYS A 757 38.64 -16.40 -25.41
CA LYS A 757 39.69 -16.01 -26.36
C LYS A 757 39.43 -14.61 -26.92
N VAL A 758 40.48 -13.82 -27.07
CA VAL A 758 40.40 -12.53 -27.76
C VAL A 758 40.36 -12.78 -29.27
N LEU A 759 39.32 -12.30 -29.94
CA LEU A 759 39.16 -12.42 -31.39
C LEU A 759 39.84 -11.27 -32.15
N GLY A 760 39.87 -10.08 -31.55
CA GLY A 760 40.50 -8.90 -32.12
C GLY A 760 40.08 -7.61 -31.42
N SER A 761 40.72 -6.50 -31.81
CA SER A 761 40.34 -5.16 -31.37
C SER A 761 40.16 -4.23 -32.55
N ILE A 762 39.09 -3.45 -32.55
CA ILE A 762 38.77 -2.51 -33.63
C ILE A 762 38.77 -1.09 -33.06
N ASP A 763 39.49 -0.18 -33.71
CA ASP A 763 39.40 1.25 -33.42
C ASP A 763 38.17 1.82 -34.14
N MET A 764 37.35 2.56 -33.41
CA MET A 764 36.09 3.09 -33.91
C MET A 764 35.97 4.57 -33.52
N ILE A 765 35.49 5.38 -34.45
CA ILE A 765 35.17 6.78 -34.19
C ILE A 765 33.69 6.84 -33.86
N MET A 766 33.34 7.31 -32.65
CA MET A 766 31.95 7.53 -32.28
C MET A 766 31.43 8.77 -33.00
N PRO A 767 30.41 8.65 -33.87
CA PRO A 767 29.76 9.82 -34.45
C PRO A 767 29.06 10.61 -33.35
N ASP A 768 29.25 11.93 -33.36
CA ASP A 768 28.59 12.84 -32.43
C ASP A 768 27.09 12.93 -32.80
N ILE A 769 26.24 12.47 -31.89
CA ILE A 769 24.79 12.41 -32.12
C ILE A 769 24.18 13.84 -32.03
N ASP A 770 24.89 14.80 -31.43
CA ASP A 770 24.40 16.15 -31.13
C ASP A 770 24.81 17.24 -32.15
N SER A 771 25.69 16.98 -33.13
CA SER A 771 26.21 18.04 -34.02
C SER A 771 25.86 17.85 -35.51
N SER A 772 24.91 18.66 -35.99
CA SER A 772 24.72 18.87 -37.44
C SER A 772 25.70 19.89 -38.05
N ASP A 773 26.56 20.51 -37.24
CA ASP A 773 27.58 21.45 -37.74
C ASP A 773 28.63 21.75 -36.65
N LYS A 774 29.80 21.08 -36.75
CA LYS A 774 31.17 21.58 -36.44
C LYS A 774 32.11 20.43 -36.08
N SER A 775 33.31 20.50 -36.65
CA SER A 775 34.47 19.62 -36.41
C SER A 775 35.02 19.79 -34.98
N VAL A 776 34.39 19.13 -34.01
CA VAL A 776 34.97 18.91 -32.67
C VAL A 776 35.57 17.50 -32.64
N ASP A 777 36.73 17.34 -31.99
CA ASP A 777 37.46 16.07 -31.86
C ASP A 777 36.52 14.92 -31.50
N MET A 778 36.24 14.04 -32.49
CA MET A 778 35.36 12.89 -32.26
C MET A 778 36.04 11.90 -31.32
N PRO A 779 35.35 11.44 -30.26
CA PRO A 779 35.92 10.51 -29.30
C PRO A 779 36.29 9.20 -30.01
N ARG A 780 37.58 8.86 -29.97
CA ARG A 780 38.09 7.58 -30.45
C ARG A 780 37.91 6.55 -29.36
N ILE A 781 37.23 5.47 -29.69
CA ILE A 781 37.04 4.33 -28.80
C ILE A 781 37.68 3.09 -29.41
N LYS A 782 38.03 2.14 -28.56
CA LYS A 782 38.49 0.81 -28.99
C LYS A 782 37.52 -0.24 -28.48
N VAL A 783 37.16 -1.17 -29.35
CA VAL A 783 36.26 -2.28 -29.01
C VAL A 783 37.05 -3.58 -29.05
N ILE A 784 37.22 -4.21 -27.90
CA ILE A 784 37.86 -5.52 -27.77
C ILE A 784 36.78 -6.58 -27.84
N THR A 785 36.86 -7.50 -28.81
CA THR A 785 35.88 -8.59 -28.96
C THR A 785 36.49 -9.89 -28.47
N ILE A 786 35.77 -10.57 -27.58
CA ILE A 786 36.17 -11.87 -27.03
C ILE A 786 35.06 -12.90 -27.22
N GLN A 787 35.43 -14.16 -27.29
CA GLN A 787 34.50 -15.28 -27.51
C GLN A 787 34.83 -16.41 -26.54
N LYS A 788 33.80 -17.02 -25.96
CA LYS A 788 33.98 -18.14 -25.02
C LYS A 788 34.59 -19.34 -25.76
N LEU A 789 35.55 -20.00 -25.12
CA LEU A 789 36.08 -21.30 -25.51
C LEU A 789 35.04 -22.36 -25.11
N ASN A 790 34.73 -23.26 -26.03
CA ASN A 790 33.70 -24.29 -25.82
C ASN A 790 34.09 -25.28 -24.73
#